data_AF-Q2FP07-F1
#
_entry.id   AF-Q2FP07-F1
#
_cell.length_a   1.000
_cell.length_b   1.000
_cell.length_c   1.000
_cell.angle_alpha   90.00
_cell.angle_beta   90.00
_cell.angle_gamma   90.00
#
_symmetry.space_group_name_H-M   'P 1'
#
loop_
_entity.id
_entity.type
_entity.pdbx_description
1 polymer ?
#
loop_
_entity_poly.entity_id
_entity_poly.type
_entity_poly.pdbx_seq_one_letter_code
_entity_poly.pdbx_strand_id
1 'polypeptide(L)'
;MAFFNLSPENIASLHYITQGRDQIKVLSGRNDQLSDTSLDIIESILQKQINIIVGQGPLNITPLVSILYAINEKKDVIVLIPPLSFQDQYKNYQKIFFSLLFTKYINNNIETHPFFLFEQDILFCKGELDVEGSNIKEFIIETSPVHGKNNFKNEYKQYLENKLKSRKDTSRKIAVIPSFYSIPAGIINNSNITFEQSAYNIEKLSPGLIIIESINERPFDPDALFYLIEQTKNQNIKLVLHFSWPYVPKLQSFLNKISEFSELDIAVYHFGKVFCKKISNQIQKPRNDCVNLSFEGELWDDVYYPSNNLLKNLSIIFPNNTYPRKLENQLDYLHNGTMQFYDSLRIIRRNFSEDLIAKTSYLRNIIKFPPIIDSFLSPSETLLFSHTSNNYRFLPLNLVIESLPNQNSSIIQSFFDIIYDLDKARDIKNELLNLPTCKSIRKKTLLQSFLLNLISTDIKEYFDISRGNFRESNTEEFILSNFNSKCGTNKAIANTIRVLFEALETIVFFIHNISIEENEEEVWLTINENPVLLAKNKKINLKSSNTINDLLNRYSPFFLQSDLNIEDGNVYLKIFLPINSGFNCISGSLGFECFNDVSVIKIELLRLVFYKDGVMEINSVHKINTNFGTQNDTKVEIILVGNNQKKIKTLTYKFEIQSLENLSKLPPKKAKTKNILFPGPLPFFKMEGDQLVLGEYFDIFLLPFKKILFFCYPGFNGHLLLTQIKVCNDLLSSSNSPISNSDLKRSITYNKFVNRIPIPAIESDISDNISDVEISPLNSAIKAEYGKLSSDSDTQNEDFKTLSNIWKELEKKPVQPTKSTYIHNNSSGHNQEINKISINVEFSNGVIEKIYFKERTLIRKKGLNDELDLVPIEDLIPGDQIFYIGTEEKETVDNYLLNDFFSERDSSLERILEPLTALSTFYTVISNIPVDTESDPEYLYNKSNMGRLHWLNEDERYVLFSLAYLLTNYDLTGEDILLDYSQSDSFIWRDLINPQDLNNIFNHGQIGLSQEKLWEIARLMGFSLVKETFKGLFNYSKDYMHYYFRNPEDLKVIGQLLGHQEIIDNYEEINQIGKEATRVLVIIGHSISRVARGNPDLFNEMDLKISNLLRFGTVINMNN
;
A
#
# COMPACT_ATOMS: atom_id res chain seq x y z
N MET A 1 33.81 5.19 36.21
CA MET A 1 33.39 4.86 37.60
C MET A 1 32.82 6.12 38.26
N ALA A 2 31.54 6.40 37.99
CA ALA A 2 30.74 7.36 38.74
C ALA A 2 29.50 6.57 39.16
N PHE A 3 29.32 6.40 40.47
CA PHE A 3 28.12 5.81 41.04
C PHE A 3 26.96 6.79 40.84
N PHE A 4 25.73 6.26 40.71
CA PHE A 4 24.46 6.99 40.79
C PHE A 4 24.57 8.30 41.59
N ASN A 5 24.79 9.44 40.93
CA ASN A 5 24.65 10.77 41.54
C ASN A 5 23.20 11.25 41.38
N LEU A 6 22.25 10.35 41.62
CA LEU A 6 20.93 10.74 42.08
C LEU A 6 21.12 11.10 43.55
N SER A 7 20.49 12.17 44.04
CA SER A 7 20.64 12.60 45.43
C SER A 7 20.52 11.41 46.38
N PRO A 8 21.37 11.28 47.43
CA PRO A 8 21.41 10.12 48.33
C PRO A 8 20.12 9.80 49.09
N GLU A 9 19.03 10.53 48.84
CA GLU A 9 17.80 10.47 49.62
C GLU A 9 16.73 9.55 49.03
N ASN A 10 16.80 9.08 47.76
CA ASN A 10 15.61 8.46 47.11
C ASN A 10 15.73 7.12 46.37
N ILE A 11 16.90 6.47 46.17
CA ILE A 11 16.90 5.12 45.54
C ILE A 11 16.80 3.99 46.57
N ALA A 12 15.54 3.65 46.81
CA ALA A 12 15.04 2.35 47.19
C ALA A 12 15.37 1.27 46.14
N SER A 13 15.95 0.14 46.53
CA SER A 13 16.21 -0.95 45.57
C SER A 13 14.95 -1.50 44.91
N LEU A 14 15.09 -1.99 43.68
CA LEU A 14 14.00 -2.57 42.90
C LEU A 14 14.19 -4.07 42.78
N HIS A 15 13.12 -4.82 43.06
CA HIS A 15 13.09 -6.28 43.01
C HIS A 15 12.09 -6.73 41.94
N TYR A 16 12.27 -7.94 41.42
CA TYR A 16 11.43 -8.53 40.37
C TYR A 16 11.06 -9.96 40.74
N ILE A 17 9.78 -10.30 40.57
CA ILE A 17 9.26 -11.65 40.67
C ILE A 17 9.38 -12.31 39.30
N THR A 18 10.21 -13.34 39.21
CA THR A 18 10.42 -14.11 37.98
C THR A 18 9.22 -15.01 37.66
N GLN A 19 9.22 -15.60 36.46
CA GLN A 19 8.24 -16.63 36.09
C GLN A 19 8.30 -17.87 37.00
N GLY A 20 9.51 -18.22 37.47
CA GLY A 20 9.74 -19.26 38.47
C GLY A 20 9.25 -18.90 39.88
N ARG A 21 8.73 -17.68 40.06
CA ARG A 21 8.32 -17.07 41.34
C ARG A 21 9.48 -16.79 42.31
N ASP A 22 10.71 -16.83 41.82
CA ASP A 22 11.86 -16.34 42.57
C ASP A 22 11.80 -14.82 42.62
N GLN A 23 12.06 -14.25 43.79
CA GLN A 23 12.27 -12.82 43.95
C GLN A 23 13.76 -12.51 43.77
N ILE A 24 14.07 -11.61 42.84
CA ILE A 24 15.43 -11.22 42.50
C ILE A 24 15.58 -9.70 42.66
N LYS A 25 16.68 -9.27 43.27
CA LYS A 25 17.04 -7.85 43.35
C LYS A 25 17.66 -7.41 42.01
N VAL A 26 17.03 -6.45 41.33
CA VAL A 26 17.38 -6.07 39.95
C VAL A 26 18.28 -4.82 39.91
N LEU A 27 17.98 -3.82 40.73
CA LEU A 27 18.74 -2.56 40.83
C LEU A 27 19.09 -2.30 42.29
N SER A 28 20.39 -2.26 42.61
CA SER A 28 20.86 -2.11 44.00
C SER A 28 22.31 -1.64 44.15
N GLY A 29 22.67 -0.47 43.62
CA GLY A 29 23.91 0.25 43.95
C GLY A 29 25.24 -0.42 43.54
N ARG A 30 25.52 -1.64 44.03
CA ARG A 30 26.72 -2.46 43.76
C ARG A 30 26.44 -3.81 43.11
N ASN A 31 25.21 -4.33 43.15
CA ASN A 31 24.83 -5.64 42.59
C ASN A 31 23.63 -5.49 41.64
N ASP A 32 23.85 -4.94 40.46
CA ASP A 32 22.82 -4.81 39.43
C ASP A 32 22.79 -6.08 38.57
N GLN A 33 21.59 -6.58 38.24
CA GLN A 33 21.41 -7.78 37.39
C GLN A 33 21.04 -7.46 35.93
N LEU A 34 21.11 -6.18 35.55
CA LEU A 34 20.88 -5.69 34.19
C LEU A 34 22.20 -5.58 33.42
N SER A 35 22.12 -5.46 32.08
CA SER A 35 23.31 -5.20 31.26
C SER A 35 23.85 -3.79 31.49
N ASP A 36 25.16 -3.60 31.34
CA ASP A 36 25.79 -2.28 31.43
C ASP A 36 25.15 -1.26 30.49
N THR A 37 24.76 -1.71 29.29
CA THR A 37 23.99 -0.92 28.31
C THR A 37 22.66 -0.44 28.87
N SER A 38 21.91 -1.33 29.53
CA SER A 38 20.64 -0.96 30.14
C SER A 38 20.84 0.08 31.24
N LEU A 39 21.87 -0.10 32.08
CA LEU A 39 22.14 0.79 33.20
C LEU A 39 22.55 2.20 32.74
N ASP A 40 23.41 2.30 31.73
CA ASP A 40 23.83 3.59 31.16
C ASP A 40 22.63 4.34 30.55
N ILE A 41 21.78 3.66 29.79
CA ILE A 41 20.61 4.28 29.18
C ILE A 41 19.59 4.73 30.24
N ILE A 42 19.32 3.88 31.25
CA ILE A 42 18.41 4.24 32.36
C ILE A 42 18.92 5.48 33.09
N GLU A 43 20.20 5.51 33.44
CA GLU A 43 20.83 6.64 34.14
C GLU A 43 20.75 7.93 33.31
N SER A 44 21.02 7.83 32.01
CA SER A 44 20.90 8.94 31.06
C SER A 44 19.48 9.48 30.95
N ILE A 45 18.46 8.62 30.87
CA ILE A 45 17.07 9.07 30.82
C ILE A 45 16.68 9.83 32.10
N LEU A 46 17.14 9.35 33.25
CA LEU A 46 16.86 9.99 34.54
C LEU A 46 17.59 11.32 34.71
N GLN A 47 18.78 11.51 34.12
CA GLN A 47 19.58 12.73 34.26
C GLN A 47 19.32 13.76 33.14
N LYS A 48 19.40 13.33 31.88
CA LYS A 48 19.35 14.19 30.69
C LYS A 48 17.93 14.62 30.33
N GLN A 49 17.81 15.74 29.60
CA GLN A 49 16.51 16.25 29.17
C GLN A 49 15.97 15.47 27.97
N ILE A 50 16.84 15.18 26.99
CA ILE A 50 16.46 14.50 25.75
C ILE A 50 17.39 13.30 25.54
N ASN A 51 16.81 12.15 25.25
CA ASN A 51 17.55 10.94 24.94
C ASN A 51 17.09 10.37 23.60
N ILE A 52 18.04 10.12 22.71
CA ILE A 52 17.79 9.53 21.40
C ILE A 52 18.46 8.17 21.38
N ILE A 53 17.67 7.11 21.26
CA ILE A 53 18.13 5.74 21.37
C ILE A 53 17.86 5.04 20.05
N VAL A 54 18.93 4.60 19.39
CA VAL A 54 18.86 3.87 18.13
C VAL A 54 19.28 2.43 18.42
N GLY A 55 18.29 1.56 18.59
CA GLY A 55 18.45 0.16 18.97
C GLY A 55 18.16 -0.80 17.83
N GLN A 56 18.36 -2.10 18.04
CA GLN A 56 18.07 -3.16 17.06
C GLN A 56 16.70 -3.84 17.27
N GLY A 57 15.86 -3.29 18.14
CA GLY A 57 14.57 -3.86 18.54
C GLY A 57 13.76 -2.90 19.41
N PRO A 58 12.72 -3.37 20.14
CA PRO A 58 11.92 -2.53 21.03
C PRO A 58 12.71 -2.02 22.24
N LEU A 59 12.24 -0.94 22.88
CA LEU A 59 12.88 -0.36 24.06
C LEU A 59 12.45 -1.09 25.34
N ASN A 60 12.94 -2.30 25.54
CA ASN A 60 12.47 -3.19 26.62
C ASN A 60 12.63 -2.63 28.05
N ILE A 61 13.50 -1.63 28.27
CA ILE A 61 13.68 -0.95 29.56
C ILE A 61 12.54 0.02 29.92
N THR A 62 11.62 0.32 28.99
CA THR A 62 10.54 1.30 29.19
C THR A 62 9.77 1.11 30.51
N PRO A 63 9.34 -0.10 30.92
CA PRO A 63 8.65 -0.28 32.19
C PRO A 63 9.49 0.16 33.38
N LEU A 64 10.77 -0.23 33.41
CA LEU A 64 11.70 0.11 34.50
C LEU A 64 11.92 1.62 34.59
N VAL A 65 12.24 2.26 33.47
CA VAL A 65 12.50 3.70 33.40
C VAL A 65 11.25 4.48 33.81
N SER A 66 10.08 4.10 33.31
CA SER A 66 8.81 4.78 33.62
C SER A 66 8.50 4.73 35.11
N ILE A 67 8.71 3.57 35.75
CA ILE A 67 8.50 3.41 37.20
C ILE A 67 9.52 4.24 37.99
N LEU A 68 10.81 4.12 37.68
CA LEU A 68 11.87 4.86 38.38
C LEU A 68 11.64 6.38 38.30
N TYR A 69 11.23 6.86 37.12
CA TYR A 69 10.90 8.27 36.93
C TYR A 69 9.66 8.70 37.72
N ALA A 70 8.57 7.93 37.62
CA ALA A 70 7.33 8.23 38.34
C ALA A 70 7.52 8.26 39.87
N ILE A 71 8.39 7.40 40.40
CA ILE A 71 8.74 7.36 41.83
C ILE A 71 9.58 8.59 42.23
N ASN A 72 10.64 8.88 41.48
CA ASN A 72 11.62 9.92 41.84
C ASN A 72 11.06 11.33 41.64
N GLU A 73 10.43 11.58 40.49
CA GLU A 73 9.97 12.92 40.10
C GLU A 73 8.49 13.17 40.44
N LYS A 74 7.75 12.13 40.83
CA LYS A 74 6.31 12.19 41.17
C LYS A 74 5.42 12.77 40.06
N LYS A 75 5.81 12.59 38.79
CA LYS A 75 5.07 13.03 37.59
C LYS A 75 4.53 11.85 36.77
N ASP A 76 3.57 12.13 35.90
CA ASP A 76 3.02 11.12 34.98
C ASP A 76 4.03 10.79 33.86
N VAL A 77 3.88 9.60 33.26
CA VAL A 77 4.69 9.13 32.13
C VAL A 77 3.76 8.71 30.99
N ILE A 78 4.06 9.20 29.78
CA ILE A 78 3.39 8.75 28.56
C ILE A 78 4.34 7.89 27.75
N VAL A 79 3.86 6.73 27.32
CA VAL A 79 4.57 5.81 26.43
C VAL A 79 3.75 5.62 25.16
N LEU A 80 4.33 5.98 24.02
CA LEU A 80 3.74 5.78 22.70
C LEU A 80 4.40 4.61 22.01
N ILE A 81 3.58 3.64 21.61
CA ILE A 81 4.02 2.43 20.93
C ILE A 81 3.36 2.34 19.55
N PRO A 82 4.08 1.85 18.51
CA PRO A 82 3.47 1.63 17.21
C PRO A 82 2.32 0.62 17.27
N PRO A 83 1.21 0.83 16.54
CA PRO A 83 0.03 -0.04 16.57
C PRO A 83 0.35 -1.50 16.24
N LEU A 84 1.28 -1.73 15.30
CA LEU A 84 1.72 -3.07 14.92
C LEU A 84 2.35 -3.85 16.08
N SER A 85 3.03 -3.17 17.00
CA SER A 85 3.79 -3.78 18.08
C SER A 85 3.09 -3.63 19.45
N PHE A 86 2.01 -2.84 19.50
CA PHE A 86 1.31 -2.44 20.72
C PHE A 86 0.82 -3.61 21.57
N GLN A 87 0.07 -4.55 20.99
CA GLN A 87 -0.57 -5.63 21.77
C GLN A 87 0.45 -6.50 22.52
N ASP A 88 1.53 -6.89 21.84
CA ASP A 88 2.56 -7.76 22.42
C ASP A 88 3.41 -7.00 23.44
N GLN A 89 3.80 -5.75 23.13
CA GLN A 89 4.60 -4.92 24.03
C GLN A 89 3.80 -4.49 25.27
N TYR A 90 2.56 -4.05 25.11
CA TYR A 90 1.69 -3.67 26.22
C TYR A 90 1.52 -4.81 27.22
N LYS A 91 1.22 -6.02 26.74
CA LYS A 91 1.10 -7.21 27.61
C LYS A 91 2.41 -7.51 28.34
N ASN A 92 3.55 -7.38 27.66
CA ASN A 92 4.86 -7.55 28.30
C ASN A 92 5.12 -6.49 29.36
N TYR A 93 4.81 -5.22 29.07
CA TYR A 93 5.00 -4.09 29.99
C TYR A 93 4.08 -4.18 31.20
N GLN A 94 2.81 -4.54 30.99
CA GLN A 94 1.86 -4.84 32.04
C GLN A 94 2.38 -5.96 32.95
N LYS A 95 2.87 -7.05 32.34
CA LYS A 95 3.43 -8.18 33.09
C LYS A 95 4.63 -7.76 33.93
N ILE A 96 5.57 -7.01 33.35
CA ILE A 96 6.75 -6.50 34.05
C ILE A 96 6.30 -5.58 35.20
N PHE A 97 5.45 -4.58 34.94
CA PHE A 97 4.96 -3.63 35.94
C PHE A 97 4.39 -4.34 37.19
N PHE A 98 3.48 -5.31 37.01
CA PHE A 98 2.87 -6.05 38.13
C PHE A 98 3.78 -7.12 38.76
N SER A 99 5.00 -7.28 38.27
CA SER A 99 6.00 -8.20 38.82
C SER A 99 7.12 -7.49 39.57
N LEU A 100 7.14 -6.14 39.57
CA LEU A 100 8.17 -5.36 40.24
C LEU A 100 7.73 -5.00 41.66
N LEU A 101 8.71 -5.02 42.57
CA LEU A 101 8.58 -4.67 43.98
C LEU A 101 9.60 -3.59 44.33
N PHE A 102 9.33 -2.84 45.38
CA PHE A 102 10.11 -1.68 45.78
C PHE A 102 10.47 -1.76 47.27
N THR A 103 11.67 -1.31 47.63
CA THR A 103 12.17 -1.32 49.02
C THR A 103 12.74 0.04 49.41
N LYS A 104 12.13 0.77 50.34
CA LYS A 104 12.66 2.07 50.81
C LYS A 104 13.85 1.90 51.74
N TYR A 105 14.77 2.85 51.73
CA TYR A 105 15.78 3.00 52.77
C TYR A 105 15.27 3.95 53.85
N ILE A 106 15.20 3.48 55.09
CA ILE A 106 14.92 4.31 56.27
C ILE A 106 16.26 4.73 56.85
N ASN A 107 16.40 6.03 57.17
CA ASN A 107 17.61 6.62 57.76
C ASN A 107 18.91 6.30 57.01
N ASN A 108 18.85 6.28 55.66
CA ASN A 108 19.96 6.05 54.74
C ASN A 108 20.72 4.71 54.88
N ASN A 109 20.25 3.75 55.70
CA ASN A 109 20.97 2.48 55.94
C ASN A 109 20.08 1.24 56.18
N ILE A 110 18.78 1.36 56.43
CA ILE A 110 17.89 0.20 56.72
C ILE A 110 16.91 -0.01 55.57
N GLU A 111 17.03 -1.14 54.85
CA GLU A 111 16.13 -1.51 53.76
C GLU A 111 14.80 -2.05 54.33
N THR A 112 13.66 -1.53 53.87
CA THR A 112 12.34 -2.08 54.21
C THR A 112 12.10 -3.42 53.55
N HIS A 113 11.08 -4.15 54.02
CA HIS A 113 10.58 -5.28 53.25
C HIS A 113 10.11 -4.84 51.85
N PRO A 114 10.32 -5.66 50.82
CA PRO A 114 9.82 -5.42 49.46
C PRO A 114 8.30 -5.37 49.45
N PHE A 115 7.75 -4.29 48.92
CA PHE A 115 6.31 -4.11 48.75
C PHE A 115 5.96 -3.84 47.30
N PHE A 116 4.71 -4.09 46.93
CA PHE A 116 4.26 -3.90 45.56
C PHE A 116 4.16 -2.42 45.19
N LEU A 117 4.42 -2.11 43.91
CA LEU A 117 4.44 -0.74 43.40
C LEU A 117 3.13 0.05 43.60
N PHE A 118 2.00 -0.64 43.71
CA PHE A 118 0.72 0.03 43.93
C PHE A 118 0.64 0.74 45.29
N GLU A 119 1.49 0.36 46.26
CA GLU A 119 1.61 1.06 47.54
C GLU A 119 2.37 2.40 47.42
N GLN A 120 2.88 2.73 46.21
CA GLN A 120 3.44 4.04 45.88
C GLN A 120 2.46 4.94 45.11
N ASP A 121 1.17 4.59 45.06
CA ASP A 121 0.15 5.36 44.34
C ASP A 121 0.50 5.56 42.85
N ILE A 122 0.99 4.50 42.20
CA ILE A 122 1.28 4.48 40.76
C ILE A 122 0.26 3.58 40.06
N LEU A 123 -0.37 4.13 39.02
CA LEU A 123 -1.35 3.47 38.17
C LEU A 123 -0.73 3.13 36.82
N PHE A 124 -0.95 1.91 36.37
CA PHE A 124 -0.62 1.49 35.01
C PHE A 124 -1.90 1.57 34.16
N CYS A 125 -1.81 2.27 33.03
CA CYS A 125 -2.98 2.65 32.26
C CYS A 125 -2.80 2.36 30.77
N LYS A 126 -3.91 2.10 30.10
CA LYS A 126 -4.05 2.04 28.66
C LYS A 126 -5.01 3.13 28.21
N GLY A 127 -4.79 3.71 27.03
CA GLY A 127 -5.77 4.61 26.41
C GLY A 127 -5.59 4.64 24.90
N GLU A 128 -6.44 5.41 24.24
CA GLU A 128 -6.41 5.63 22.78
C GLU A 128 -6.42 7.12 22.47
N LEU A 129 -5.72 7.53 21.41
CA LEU A 129 -5.75 8.92 20.94
C LEU A 129 -6.98 9.13 20.07
N ASP A 130 -7.64 10.29 20.20
CA ASP A 130 -8.64 10.70 19.23
C ASP A 130 -8.01 11.03 17.86
N VAL A 131 -8.85 11.19 16.82
CA VAL A 131 -8.42 11.38 15.43
C VAL A 131 -7.50 12.60 15.26
N GLU A 132 -7.70 13.64 16.09
CA GLU A 132 -6.88 14.86 16.11
C GLU A 132 -5.61 14.72 16.98
N GLY A 133 -5.50 13.66 17.79
CA GLY A 133 -4.36 13.41 18.68
C GLY A 133 -4.31 14.33 19.90
N SER A 134 -5.44 14.92 20.26
CA SER A 134 -5.60 15.98 21.27
C SER A 134 -6.12 15.47 22.61
N ASN A 135 -7.00 14.47 22.59
CA ASN A 135 -7.61 13.88 23.79
C ASN A 135 -7.34 12.38 23.87
N ILE A 136 -7.31 11.87 25.11
CA ILE A 136 -7.14 10.44 25.37
C ILE A 136 -8.50 9.85 25.70
N LYS A 137 -8.98 9.00 24.80
CA LYS A 137 -10.25 8.28 24.94
C LYS A 137 -10.02 6.86 25.44
N GLU A 138 -11.11 6.22 25.88
CA GLU A 138 -11.12 4.82 26.31
C GLU A 138 -10.01 4.50 27.33
N PHE A 139 -9.82 5.41 28.28
CA PHE A 139 -8.74 5.26 29.26
C PHE A 139 -9.11 4.19 30.30
N ILE A 140 -8.30 3.14 30.37
CA ILE A 140 -8.45 1.96 31.21
C ILE A 140 -7.32 1.96 32.23
N ILE A 141 -7.67 1.77 33.51
CA ILE A 141 -6.72 1.55 34.60
C ILE A 141 -6.65 0.06 34.88
N GLU A 142 -5.45 -0.51 34.82
CA GLU A 142 -5.24 -1.92 35.12
C GLU A 142 -5.30 -2.16 36.62
N THR A 143 -6.22 -3.03 37.05
CA THR A 143 -6.50 -3.30 38.47
C THR A 143 -6.17 -4.74 38.89
N SER A 144 -5.64 -5.56 37.98
CA SER A 144 -5.49 -7.01 38.18
C SER A 144 -4.01 -7.43 38.18
N PRO A 145 -3.42 -7.75 39.35
CA PRO A 145 -2.02 -8.10 39.44
C PRO A 145 -1.75 -9.52 38.92
N VAL A 146 -0.57 -9.70 38.34
CA VAL A 146 -0.16 -10.96 37.72
C VAL A 146 0.11 -12.04 38.77
N HIS A 147 0.74 -11.67 39.88
CA HIS A 147 1.15 -12.57 40.95
C HIS A 147 0.25 -12.44 42.21
N GLY A 148 0.28 -13.46 43.07
CA GLY A 148 -0.52 -13.51 44.31
C GLY A 148 -1.67 -14.53 44.29
N LYS A 149 -2.18 -14.88 45.47
CA LYS A 149 -3.38 -15.74 45.63
C LYS A 149 -4.64 -15.00 45.15
N ASN A 150 -5.68 -15.71 44.74
CA ASN A 150 -6.94 -15.11 44.28
C ASN A 150 -7.53 -14.10 45.28
N ASN A 151 -7.43 -14.38 46.59
CA ASN A 151 -7.88 -13.45 47.62
C ASN A 151 -7.14 -12.11 47.56
N PHE A 152 -5.80 -12.13 47.50
CA PHE A 152 -5.00 -10.92 47.38
C PHE A 152 -5.33 -10.12 46.11
N LYS A 153 -5.50 -10.80 44.97
CA LYS A 153 -5.86 -10.15 43.70
C LYS A 153 -7.22 -9.44 43.79
N ASN A 154 -8.19 -10.11 44.41
CA ASN A 154 -9.54 -9.56 44.60
C ASN A 154 -9.54 -8.40 45.60
N GLU A 155 -8.83 -8.53 46.71
CA GLU A 155 -8.66 -7.46 47.72
C GLU A 155 -7.99 -6.23 47.11
N TYR A 156 -6.93 -6.42 46.33
CA TYR A 156 -6.26 -5.32 45.64
C TYR A 156 -7.17 -4.63 44.62
N LYS A 157 -7.89 -5.39 43.80
CA LYS A 157 -8.85 -4.84 42.84
C LYS A 157 -9.91 -4.01 43.55
N GLN A 158 -10.49 -4.53 44.63
CA GLN A 158 -11.48 -3.82 45.45
C GLN A 158 -10.89 -2.55 46.09
N TYR A 159 -9.66 -2.63 46.61
CA TYR A 159 -8.95 -1.49 47.17
C TYR A 159 -8.79 -0.36 46.13
N LEU A 160 -8.29 -0.68 44.93
CA LEU A 160 -8.14 0.31 43.86
C LEU A 160 -9.47 0.88 43.41
N GLU A 161 -10.48 0.03 43.16
CA GLU A 161 -11.80 0.51 42.74
C GLU A 161 -12.43 1.45 43.77
N ASN A 162 -12.30 1.14 45.07
CA ASN A 162 -12.78 2.00 46.15
C ASN A 162 -11.98 3.31 46.22
N LYS A 163 -10.66 3.24 46.06
CA LYS A 163 -9.79 4.42 46.06
C LYS A 163 -10.13 5.38 44.91
N LEU A 164 -10.24 4.85 43.68
CA LEU A 164 -10.52 5.62 42.46
C LEU A 164 -11.94 6.24 42.45
N LYS A 165 -12.89 5.63 43.17
CA LYS A 165 -14.25 6.16 43.38
C LYS A 165 -14.36 7.13 44.57
N SER A 166 -13.40 7.10 45.49
CA SER A 166 -13.32 8.05 46.61
C SER A 166 -12.76 9.41 46.14
N ARG A 167 -12.40 10.32 47.08
CA ARG A 167 -11.93 11.69 46.76
C ARG A 167 -10.91 11.74 45.61
N LYS A 168 -10.76 12.92 44.99
CA LYS A 168 -9.82 13.25 43.90
C LYS A 168 -8.47 12.51 44.04
N ASP A 169 -8.26 11.48 43.22
CA ASP A 169 -7.04 10.66 43.26
C ASP A 169 -5.90 11.42 42.56
N THR A 170 -4.76 11.54 43.26
CA THR A 170 -3.53 12.17 42.74
C THR A 170 -2.51 11.15 42.25
N SER A 171 -2.85 9.86 42.23
CA SER A 171 -1.95 8.77 41.82
C SER A 171 -1.34 9.04 40.45
N ARG A 172 -0.07 8.65 40.31
CA ARG A 172 0.77 8.95 39.15
C ARG A 172 0.49 7.92 38.09
N LYS A 173 0.41 8.34 36.83
CA LYS A 173 -0.07 7.48 35.73
C LYS A 173 1.08 7.16 34.80
N ILE A 174 1.27 5.88 34.53
CA ILE A 174 2.06 5.40 33.40
C ILE A 174 1.07 4.99 32.32
N ALA A 175 0.85 5.86 31.34
CA ALA A 175 -0.11 5.66 30.27
C ALA A 175 0.58 5.12 29.02
N VAL A 176 0.21 3.90 28.61
CA VAL A 176 0.73 3.26 27.39
C VAL A 176 -0.34 3.33 26.30
N ILE A 177 0.01 3.95 25.17
CA ILE A 177 -0.95 4.38 24.15
C ILE A 177 -0.46 3.97 22.75
N PRO A 178 -1.31 3.33 21.91
CA PRO A 178 -0.97 3.07 20.52
C PRO A 178 -1.00 4.37 19.72
N SER A 179 -0.02 4.60 18.85
CA SER A 179 0.07 5.85 18.09
C SER A 179 0.50 5.62 16.64
N PHE A 180 -0.41 5.95 15.71
CA PHE A 180 -0.22 5.81 14.27
C PHE A 180 0.73 6.85 13.68
N TYR A 181 0.81 8.03 14.30
CA TYR A 181 1.64 9.15 13.85
C TYR A 181 2.94 9.23 14.64
N SER A 182 3.99 9.78 14.05
CA SER A 182 5.25 10.02 14.74
C SER A 182 5.08 10.91 15.97
N ILE A 183 4.19 11.91 15.90
CA ILE A 183 3.92 12.91 16.94
C ILE A 183 2.45 13.34 16.84
N PRO A 184 1.63 13.10 17.86
CA PRO A 184 0.26 13.62 17.92
C PRO A 184 0.21 15.03 18.55
N ALA A 185 -0.72 15.86 18.09
CA ALA A 185 -0.73 17.31 18.33
C ALA A 185 -0.96 17.73 19.80
N GLY A 186 -1.51 16.88 20.66
CA GLY A 186 -1.87 17.22 22.05
C GLY A 186 -1.12 16.48 23.16
N ILE A 187 -0.12 15.67 22.86
CA ILE A 187 0.56 14.84 23.89
C ILE A 187 1.31 15.65 24.94
N ILE A 188 1.74 16.85 24.57
CA ILE A 188 2.57 17.72 25.40
C ILE A 188 1.69 18.54 26.36
N ASN A 189 0.42 18.79 26.00
CA ASN A 189 -0.51 19.58 26.79
C ASN A 189 -1.31 18.70 27.77
N ASN A 190 -1.95 19.31 28.79
CA ASN A 190 -2.84 18.61 29.71
C ASN A 190 -4.02 17.99 28.93
N SER A 191 -3.90 16.72 28.56
CA SER A 191 -4.91 16.01 27.78
C SER A 191 -6.15 15.72 28.64
N ASN A 192 -7.33 16.02 28.11
CA ASN A 192 -8.57 15.55 28.74
C ASN A 192 -8.65 14.02 28.56
N ILE A 193 -8.98 13.33 29.65
CA ILE A 193 -9.14 11.87 29.69
C ILE A 193 -10.63 11.58 29.74
N THR A 194 -11.13 10.77 28.81
CA THR A 194 -12.45 10.14 28.95
C THR A 194 -12.28 8.67 29.32
N PHE A 195 -12.76 8.30 30.49
CA PHE A 195 -12.71 6.92 30.99
C PHE A 195 -13.85 6.09 30.40
N GLU A 196 -13.58 4.81 30.14
CA GLU A 196 -14.62 3.84 29.78
C GLU A 196 -15.60 3.63 30.96
N GLN A 197 -15.11 3.74 32.20
CA GLN A 197 -15.93 3.72 33.42
C GLN A 197 -16.19 5.15 33.90
N SER A 198 -17.44 5.61 33.82
CA SER A 198 -17.86 6.99 34.09
C SER A 198 -17.78 7.46 35.56
N ALA A 199 -17.25 6.64 36.47
CA ALA A 199 -17.32 6.86 37.92
C ALA A 199 -15.98 7.25 38.59
N TYR A 200 -14.88 7.40 37.84
CA TYR A 200 -13.57 7.72 38.43
C TYR A 200 -13.32 9.23 38.56
N ASN A 201 -12.81 9.67 39.71
CA ASN A 201 -12.48 11.07 39.98
C ASN A 201 -10.96 11.27 40.06
N ILE A 202 -10.31 11.44 38.91
CA ILE A 202 -8.85 11.44 38.77
C ILE A 202 -8.38 12.75 38.11
N GLU A 203 -7.23 13.28 38.52
CA GLU A 203 -6.61 14.44 37.87
C GLU A 203 -6.22 14.18 36.40
N LYS A 204 -6.25 15.26 35.60
CA LYS A 204 -5.79 15.25 34.21
C LYS A 204 -4.36 14.70 34.11
N LEU A 205 -4.05 14.11 32.96
CA LEU A 205 -2.69 13.62 32.68
C LEU A 205 -1.76 14.83 32.51
N SER A 206 -0.66 14.86 33.24
CA SER A 206 0.36 15.91 33.12
C SER A 206 1.75 15.26 33.05
N PRO A 207 2.21 14.89 31.83
CA PRO A 207 3.42 14.10 31.67
C PRO A 207 4.67 14.88 32.05
N GLY A 208 5.50 14.30 32.91
CA GLY A 208 6.87 14.76 33.14
C GLY A 208 7.90 14.09 32.21
N LEU A 209 7.53 12.96 31.61
CA LEU A 209 8.34 12.18 30.70
C LEU A 209 7.46 11.63 29.57
N ILE A 210 7.92 11.80 28.33
CA ILE A 210 7.31 11.23 27.14
C ILE A 210 8.32 10.27 26.50
N ILE A 211 7.92 9.03 26.31
CA ILE A 211 8.69 8.00 25.61
C ILE A 211 7.98 7.68 24.31
N ILE A 212 8.69 7.84 23.19
CA ILE A 212 8.19 7.51 21.87
C ILE A 212 9.02 6.34 21.32
N GLU A 213 8.40 5.17 21.27
CA GLU A 213 9.07 3.95 20.83
C GLU A 213 8.96 3.70 19.33
N SER A 214 10.04 3.14 18.76
CA SER A 214 10.05 2.56 17.41
C SER A 214 9.47 3.51 16.37
N ILE A 215 9.93 4.76 16.39
CA ILE A 215 9.38 5.88 15.60
C ILE A 215 9.32 5.54 14.10
N ASN A 216 10.25 4.72 13.62
CA ASN A 216 10.36 4.32 12.22
C ASN A 216 9.50 3.12 11.81
N GLU A 217 8.80 2.45 12.74
CA GLU A 217 7.78 1.44 12.41
C GLU A 217 6.46 2.09 11.92
N ARG A 218 6.44 3.42 11.77
CA ARG A 218 5.33 4.23 11.29
C ARG A 218 5.85 5.39 10.42
N PRO A 219 4.98 6.03 9.61
CA PRO A 219 5.37 7.23 8.89
C PRO A 219 5.89 8.30 9.86
N PHE A 220 7.12 8.77 9.65
CA PHE A 220 7.69 9.87 10.44
C PHE A 220 8.39 10.88 9.54
N ASP A 221 8.32 12.14 9.98
CA ASP A 221 9.02 13.26 9.39
C ASP A 221 10.02 13.80 10.43
N PRO A 222 11.32 13.87 10.10
CA PRO A 222 12.31 14.54 10.96
C PRO A 222 11.90 15.94 11.39
N ASP A 223 11.27 16.72 10.50
CA ASP A 223 10.89 18.12 10.79
C ASP A 223 9.86 18.22 11.92
N ALA A 224 8.92 17.28 11.97
CA ALA A 224 8.00 17.17 13.09
C ALA A 224 8.73 16.86 14.42
N LEU A 225 9.76 15.99 14.40
CA LEU A 225 10.49 15.60 15.62
C LEU A 225 11.26 16.77 16.22
N PHE A 226 11.79 17.67 15.39
CA PHE A 226 12.41 18.91 15.85
C PHE A 226 11.42 19.80 16.60
N TYR A 227 10.22 19.97 16.05
CA TYR A 227 9.17 20.75 16.70
C TYR A 227 8.82 20.18 18.08
N LEU A 228 8.72 18.86 18.23
CA LEU A 228 8.49 18.20 19.52
C LEU A 228 9.63 18.42 20.51
N ILE A 229 10.88 18.36 20.05
CA ILE A 229 12.06 18.64 20.87
C ILE A 229 12.00 20.07 21.42
N GLU A 230 11.67 21.06 20.58
CA GLU A 230 11.53 22.46 21.02
C GLU A 230 10.37 22.66 22.00
N GLN A 231 9.22 22.04 21.73
CA GLN A 231 8.04 22.12 22.61
C GLN A 231 8.32 21.53 24.00
N THR A 232 8.92 20.35 24.05
CA THR A 232 9.26 19.67 25.33
C THR A 232 10.33 20.44 26.10
N LYS A 233 11.25 21.13 25.41
CA LYS A 233 12.19 22.09 26.02
C LYS A 233 11.44 23.19 26.77
N ASN A 234 10.51 23.87 26.08
CA ASN A 234 9.77 25.01 26.63
C ASN A 234 8.93 24.65 27.86
N GLN A 235 8.45 23.41 27.94
CA GLN A 235 7.60 22.94 29.03
C GLN A 235 8.35 22.15 30.12
N ASN A 236 9.67 22.01 30.01
CA ASN A 236 10.50 21.21 30.92
C ASN A 236 10.00 19.77 31.10
N ILE A 237 9.65 19.14 29.97
CA ILE A 237 9.24 17.75 29.87
C ILE A 237 10.42 16.95 29.32
N LYS A 238 10.74 15.82 29.94
CA LYS A 238 11.79 14.92 29.41
C LYS A 238 11.27 14.14 28.22
N LEU A 239 12.13 13.94 27.23
CA LEU A 239 11.78 13.27 25.98
C LEU A 239 12.73 12.12 25.67
N VAL A 240 12.18 10.95 25.36
CA VAL A 240 12.91 9.79 24.87
C VAL A 240 12.40 9.44 23.48
N LEU A 241 13.28 9.53 22.49
CA LEU A 241 13.01 9.16 21.10
C LEU A 241 13.74 7.86 20.78
N HIS A 242 12.99 6.81 20.51
CA HIS A 242 13.55 5.50 20.20
C HIS A 242 13.28 5.11 18.74
N PHE A 243 14.34 4.70 18.04
CA PHE A 243 14.31 4.13 16.70
C PHE A 243 14.69 2.66 16.79
N SER A 244 13.78 1.78 16.35
CA SER A 244 14.03 0.36 16.22
C SER A 244 14.67 0.09 14.87
N TRP A 245 15.78 -0.63 14.85
CA TRP A 245 16.66 -0.81 13.69
C TRP A 245 17.63 0.36 13.48
N PRO A 246 18.96 0.14 13.47
CA PRO A 246 19.92 1.25 13.45
C PRO A 246 20.13 1.92 12.09
N TYR A 247 19.57 1.35 11.02
CA TYR A 247 19.78 1.79 9.64
C TYR A 247 18.58 2.55 9.05
N VAL A 248 17.86 3.29 9.89
CA VAL A 248 16.66 4.04 9.48
C VAL A 248 16.97 5.10 8.40
N PRO A 249 16.17 5.21 7.33
CA PRO A 249 16.24 6.32 6.38
C PRO A 249 16.10 7.69 7.06
N LYS A 250 16.79 8.72 6.55
CA LYS A 250 16.78 10.10 7.10
C LYS A 250 17.32 10.28 8.53
N LEU A 251 17.68 9.20 9.24
CA LEU A 251 18.22 9.28 10.61
C LEU A 251 19.49 10.13 10.67
N GLN A 252 20.35 10.07 9.66
CA GLN A 252 21.58 10.87 9.65
C GLN A 252 21.29 12.37 9.55
N SER A 253 20.35 12.77 8.69
CA SER A 253 19.89 14.16 8.57
C SER A 253 19.29 14.64 9.89
N PHE A 254 18.46 13.80 10.53
CA PHE A 254 17.92 14.08 11.85
C PHE A 254 19.02 14.29 12.90
N LEU A 255 19.95 13.34 13.04
CA LEU A 255 21.03 13.43 14.03
C LEU A 255 22.01 14.61 13.78
N ASN A 256 22.27 14.95 12.51
CA ASN A 256 23.12 16.09 12.15
C ASN A 256 22.47 17.41 12.56
N LYS A 257 21.21 17.65 12.19
CA LYS A 257 20.47 18.85 12.61
C LYS A 257 20.33 18.93 14.13
N ILE A 258 20.15 17.81 14.84
CA ILE A 258 20.10 17.79 16.31
C ILE A 258 21.40 18.32 16.93
N SER A 259 22.55 18.02 16.31
CA SER A 259 23.84 18.50 16.81
C SER A 259 23.99 20.02 16.76
N GLU A 260 23.16 20.71 15.98
CA GLU A 260 23.09 22.18 15.93
C GLU A 260 22.38 22.79 17.16
N PHE A 261 21.61 22.00 17.92
CA PHE A 261 20.97 22.44 19.16
C PHE A 261 21.90 22.35 20.37
N SER A 262 23.07 23.02 20.28
CA SER A 262 24.16 22.93 21.27
C SER A 262 23.79 23.34 22.71
N GLU A 263 22.67 24.01 22.92
CA GLU A 263 22.15 24.41 24.25
C GLU A 263 21.38 23.31 24.97
N LEU A 264 20.99 22.23 24.28
CA LEU A 264 20.17 21.16 24.85
C LEU A 264 21.04 20.05 25.46
N ASP A 265 20.67 19.58 26.65
CA ASP A 265 21.31 18.42 27.29
C ASP A 265 20.80 17.11 26.66
N ILE A 266 21.30 16.83 25.45
CA ILE A 266 20.91 15.69 24.60
C ILE A 266 21.94 14.57 24.73
N ALA A 267 21.47 13.35 25.00
CA ALA A 267 22.26 12.14 24.86
C ALA A 267 21.79 11.31 23.66
N VAL A 268 22.74 10.83 22.86
CA VAL A 268 22.47 9.96 21.71
C VAL A 268 23.15 8.61 21.94
N TYR A 269 22.41 7.53 21.73
CA TYR A 269 22.91 6.16 21.77
C TYR A 269 22.66 5.49 20.41
N HIS A 270 23.70 4.94 19.79
CA HIS A 270 23.62 4.27 18.50
C HIS A 270 24.23 2.86 18.54
N PHE A 271 23.39 1.83 18.46
CA PHE A 271 23.79 0.43 18.54
C PHE A 271 23.87 -0.22 17.15
N GLY A 272 24.85 0.19 16.35
CA GLY A 272 25.17 -0.41 15.05
C GLY A 272 25.66 -1.86 15.17
N LYS A 273 25.61 -2.62 14.06
CA LYS A 273 25.92 -4.07 14.08
C LYS A 273 27.36 -4.35 14.49
N VAL A 274 28.32 -3.60 13.94
CA VAL A 274 29.74 -3.80 14.22
C VAL A 274 30.07 -3.38 15.65
N PHE A 275 29.45 -2.30 16.12
CA PHE A 275 29.61 -1.83 17.49
C PHE A 275 29.15 -2.89 18.50
N CYS A 276 27.93 -3.40 18.37
CA CYS A 276 27.40 -4.44 19.24
C CYS A 276 28.26 -5.72 19.21
N LYS A 277 28.78 -6.10 18.05
CA LYS A 277 29.68 -7.25 17.94
C LYS A 277 31.03 -7.03 18.65
N LYS A 278 31.62 -5.83 18.56
CA LYS A 278 32.91 -5.55 19.22
C LYS A 278 32.79 -5.52 20.75
N ILE A 279 31.66 -5.10 21.29
CA ILE A 279 31.42 -5.04 22.74
C ILE A 279 30.83 -6.34 23.32
N SER A 280 30.42 -7.32 22.48
CA SER A 280 29.68 -8.52 22.92
C SER A 280 30.42 -9.33 23.99
N ASN A 281 31.75 -9.39 23.93
CA ASN A 281 32.58 -10.14 24.86
C ASN A 281 32.86 -9.38 26.16
N GLN A 282 32.49 -8.11 26.22
CA GLN A 282 32.74 -7.19 27.34
C GLN A 282 31.48 -6.92 28.15
N ILE A 283 30.29 -7.17 27.59
CA ILE A 283 29.00 -7.00 28.25
C ILE A 283 28.55 -8.32 28.87
N GLN A 284 28.21 -8.29 30.15
CA GLN A 284 27.64 -9.44 30.83
C GLN A 284 26.16 -9.60 30.49
N LYS A 285 25.78 -10.79 30.00
CA LYS A 285 24.37 -11.15 29.81
C LYS A 285 23.66 -11.26 31.17
N PRO A 286 22.50 -10.61 31.35
CA PRO A 286 21.63 -10.82 32.50
C PRO A 286 21.26 -12.30 32.68
N ARG A 287 20.91 -12.69 33.90
CA ARG A 287 20.33 -14.02 34.15
C ARG A 287 19.10 -14.22 33.24
N ASN A 288 18.92 -15.41 32.67
CA ASN A 288 17.84 -15.70 31.71
C ASN A 288 16.44 -15.24 32.18
N ASP A 289 16.17 -15.36 33.49
CA ASP A 289 14.90 -14.96 34.10
C ASP A 289 14.67 -13.44 34.17
N CYS A 290 15.73 -12.65 33.94
CA CYS A 290 15.75 -11.17 33.96
C CYS A 290 16.16 -10.56 32.61
N VAL A 291 16.45 -11.37 31.58
CA VAL A 291 16.84 -10.88 30.24
C VAL A 291 15.77 -9.95 29.66
N ASN A 292 14.49 -10.23 29.90
CA ASN A 292 13.36 -9.40 29.47
C ASN A 292 13.32 -7.99 30.11
N LEU A 293 14.13 -7.73 31.14
CA LEU A 293 14.28 -6.41 31.78
C LEU A 293 15.44 -5.58 31.20
N SER A 294 16.29 -6.19 30.37
CA SER A 294 17.39 -5.50 29.70
C SER A 294 16.95 -4.81 28.42
N PHE A 295 17.71 -3.81 27.97
CA PHE A 295 17.51 -3.08 26.71
C PHE A 295 17.36 -4.04 25.52
N GLU A 296 18.22 -5.05 25.45
CA GLU A 296 18.26 -6.01 24.37
C GLU A 296 17.09 -7.01 24.42
N GLY A 297 16.66 -7.39 25.63
CA GLY A 297 15.55 -8.31 25.84
C GLY A 297 15.79 -9.69 25.22
N GLU A 298 14.72 -10.30 24.71
CA GLU A 298 14.76 -11.60 24.01
C GLU A 298 15.58 -11.59 22.70
N LEU A 299 16.03 -10.40 22.24
CA LEU A 299 16.84 -10.24 21.04
C LEU A 299 18.35 -10.27 21.33
N TRP A 300 18.75 -10.54 22.58
CA TRP A 300 20.14 -10.61 23.02
C TRP A 300 21.00 -11.51 22.13
N ASP A 301 20.67 -12.80 22.06
CA ASP A 301 21.52 -13.82 21.42
C ASP A 301 21.39 -13.86 19.90
N ASP A 302 20.34 -13.25 19.34
CA ASP A 302 19.99 -13.42 17.93
C ASP A 302 20.19 -12.14 17.10
N VAL A 303 20.11 -10.96 17.73
CA VAL A 303 20.14 -9.67 17.01
C VAL A 303 21.25 -8.77 17.50
N TYR A 304 21.33 -8.52 18.81
CA TYR A 304 22.32 -7.62 19.40
C TYR A 304 23.72 -8.26 19.45
N TYR A 305 23.83 -9.46 20.02
CA TYR A 305 25.11 -10.14 20.26
C TYR A 305 25.09 -11.57 19.69
N PRO A 306 24.91 -11.73 18.37
CA PRO A 306 24.81 -13.05 17.75
C PRO A 306 26.11 -13.85 17.86
N SER A 307 26.00 -15.09 18.37
CA SER A 307 27.12 -16.03 18.48
C SER A 307 27.52 -16.68 17.15
N ASN A 308 26.61 -16.66 16.15
CA ASN A 308 26.80 -17.22 14.81
C ASN A 308 26.64 -16.12 13.72
N ASN A 309 27.24 -16.33 12.54
CA ASN A 309 26.99 -15.48 11.39
C ASN A 309 25.51 -15.56 10.97
N LEU A 310 24.79 -14.44 11.09
CA LEU A 310 23.39 -14.22 10.65
C LEU A 310 23.11 -14.66 9.20
N LEU A 311 24.13 -14.75 8.36
CA LEU A 311 24.04 -15.11 6.94
C LEU A 311 23.85 -16.61 6.65
N LYS A 312 23.84 -17.48 7.66
CA LYS A 312 23.52 -18.91 7.46
C LYS A 312 22.11 -19.16 6.92
N ASN A 313 21.23 -18.16 6.99
CA ASN A 313 19.82 -18.26 6.61
C ASN A 313 19.51 -17.73 5.21
N LEU A 314 20.51 -17.42 4.38
CA LEU A 314 20.33 -16.93 3.02
C LEU A 314 20.36 -18.07 1.99
N SER A 315 19.48 -18.02 1.00
CA SER A 315 19.48 -18.94 -0.14
C SER A 315 19.19 -18.22 -1.46
N ILE A 316 19.84 -18.64 -2.54
CA ILE A 316 19.61 -18.13 -3.88
C ILE A 316 19.05 -19.27 -4.75
N ILE A 317 17.89 -19.02 -5.34
CA ILE A 317 17.18 -19.90 -6.27
C ILE A 317 17.32 -19.34 -7.68
N PHE A 318 17.74 -20.18 -8.63
CA PHE A 318 17.91 -19.80 -10.03
C PHE A 318 17.55 -20.96 -10.97
N PRO A 319 17.28 -20.67 -12.27
CA PRO A 319 16.90 -21.70 -13.24
C PRO A 319 17.95 -22.80 -13.38
N ASN A 320 17.46 -24.03 -13.51
CA ASN A 320 18.30 -25.17 -13.85
C ASN A 320 18.59 -25.12 -15.36
N ASN A 321 19.86 -25.11 -15.76
CA ASN A 321 20.22 -24.99 -17.17
C ASN A 321 19.96 -26.30 -17.92
N THR A 322 19.46 -26.18 -19.15
CA THR A 322 19.51 -27.25 -20.18
C THR A 322 20.90 -27.42 -20.82
N TYR A 323 21.89 -26.58 -20.46
CA TYR A 323 23.29 -26.69 -20.90
C TYR A 323 24.14 -27.53 -19.92
N PRO A 324 25.09 -28.34 -20.40
CA PRO A 324 25.59 -29.52 -19.69
C PRO A 324 26.55 -29.15 -18.55
N ARG A 325 26.21 -29.58 -17.32
CA ARG A 325 27.02 -30.22 -16.25
C ARG A 325 28.55 -29.93 -16.10
N LYS A 326 29.11 -28.86 -16.67
CA LYS A 326 30.57 -28.58 -16.68
C LYS A 326 30.93 -27.12 -16.39
N LEU A 327 30.20 -26.45 -15.51
CA LEU A 327 30.80 -25.33 -14.76
C LEU A 327 31.14 -25.88 -13.38
N GLU A 328 32.44 -26.09 -13.13
CA GLU A 328 32.97 -26.55 -11.85
C GLU A 328 32.58 -25.61 -10.68
N ASN A 329 32.18 -24.37 -11.00
CA ASN A 329 31.66 -23.37 -10.05
C ASN A 329 30.30 -22.81 -10.48
N GLN A 330 29.22 -23.20 -9.79
CA GLN A 330 27.87 -22.65 -10.00
C GLN A 330 27.76 -21.16 -9.60
N LEU A 331 28.63 -20.69 -8.70
CA LEU A 331 28.76 -19.26 -8.38
C LEU A 331 29.31 -18.45 -9.56
N ASP A 332 30.27 -19.01 -10.29
CA ASP A 332 30.80 -18.38 -11.50
C ASP A 332 29.71 -18.32 -12.58
N TYR A 333 28.83 -19.32 -12.65
CA TYR A 333 27.66 -19.26 -13.55
C TYR A 333 26.65 -18.17 -13.13
N LEU A 334 26.34 -18.09 -11.83
CA LEU A 334 25.44 -17.05 -11.32
C LEU A 334 26.01 -15.65 -11.60
N HIS A 335 27.32 -15.47 -11.47
CA HIS A 335 28.02 -14.21 -11.70
C HIS A 335 28.21 -13.86 -13.19
N ASN A 336 28.69 -14.81 -13.99
CA ASN A 336 29.16 -14.59 -15.36
C ASN A 336 28.20 -15.11 -16.44
N GLY A 337 27.09 -15.73 -16.06
CA GLY A 337 26.09 -16.23 -17.01
C GLY A 337 25.50 -15.11 -17.87
N THR A 338 24.84 -15.48 -18.97
CA THR A 338 24.24 -14.52 -19.89
C THR A 338 22.77 -14.83 -20.12
N MET A 339 21.96 -13.79 -20.18
CA MET A 339 20.53 -13.87 -20.45
C MET A 339 20.21 -12.87 -21.55
N GLN A 340 19.66 -13.35 -22.67
CA GLN A 340 19.51 -12.59 -23.93
C GLN A 340 18.79 -11.25 -23.76
N PHE A 341 17.78 -11.19 -22.89
CA PHE A 341 17.03 -9.95 -22.66
C PHE A 341 17.88 -8.84 -22.00
N TYR A 342 18.96 -9.14 -21.29
CA TYR A 342 19.87 -8.10 -20.78
C TYR A 342 20.69 -7.44 -21.87
N ASP A 343 21.07 -8.18 -22.92
CA ASP A 343 21.75 -7.60 -24.08
C ASP A 343 20.82 -6.63 -24.82
N SER A 344 19.55 -7.00 -24.98
CA SER A 344 18.53 -6.11 -25.55
C SER A 344 18.29 -4.86 -24.69
N LEU A 345 18.24 -5.00 -23.36
CA LEU A 345 18.13 -3.86 -22.44
C LEU A 345 19.30 -2.90 -22.54
N ARG A 346 20.51 -3.44 -22.73
CA ARG A 346 21.71 -2.63 -22.96
C ARG A 346 21.58 -1.79 -24.23
N ILE A 347 21.09 -2.38 -25.31
CA ILE A 347 20.87 -1.66 -26.58
C ILE A 347 19.81 -0.56 -26.40
N ILE A 348 18.70 -0.86 -25.71
CA ILE A 348 17.63 0.10 -25.42
C ILE A 348 18.18 1.31 -24.67
N ARG A 349 18.95 1.11 -23.61
CA ARG A 349 19.48 2.19 -22.76
C ARG A 349 20.45 3.09 -23.50
N ARG A 350 21.34 2.50 -24.32
CA ARG A 350 22.33 3.24 -25.13
C ARG A 350 21.70 4.13 -26.18
N ASN A 351 20.66 3.64 -26.83
CA ASN A 351 20.09 4.29 -28.02
C ASN A 351 18.88 5.18 -27.71
N PHE A 352 18.44 5.26 -26.45
CA PHE A 352 17.24 6.01 -26.06
C PHE A 352 17.43 7.53 -26.23
N SER A 353 17.00 8.07 -27.37
CA SER A 353 16.92 9.52 -27.60
C SER A 353 15.75 10.14 -26.83
N GLU A 354 15.95 11.35 -26.28
CA GLU A 354 14.93 12.02 -25.44
C GLU A 354 13.65 12.39 -26.20
N ASP A 355 13.74 12.56 -27.52
CA ASP A 355 12.67 13.16 -28.31
C ASP A 355 11.56 12.21 -28.83
N LEU A 356 11.68 10.89 -28.67
CA LEU A 356 10.93 9.97 -29.56
C LEU A 356 9.83 9.07 -28.96
N ILE A 357 9.73 8.82 -27.64
CA ILE A 357 8.99 7.61 -27.19
C ILE A 357 8.03 7.72 -25.99
N ALA A 358 8.01 8.75 -25.16
CA ALA A 358 6.97 8.81 -24.12
C ALA A 358 6.60 10.23 -23.74
N LYS A 359 5.31 10.60 -23.91
CA LYS A 359 4.75 11.86 -23.38
C LYS A 359 4.85 11.95 -21.85
N THR A 360 5.11 10.84 -21.15
CA THR A 360 5.25 10.78 -19.67
C THR A 360 6.60 10.20 -19.25
N SER A 361 7.23 10.82 -18.25
CA SER A 361 8.47 10.35 -17.61
C SER A 361 8.33 8.92 -17.06
N TYR A 362 7.13 8.54 -16.61
CA TYR A 362 6.81 7.21 -16.11
C TYR A 362 7.10 6.07 -17.11
N LEU A 363 6.56 6.15 -18.34
CA LEU A 363 6.75 5.11 -19.36
C LEU A 363 8.20 5.04 -19.85
N ARG A 364 8.87 6.19 -19.96
CA ARG A 364 10.31 6.27 -20.25
C ARG A 364 11.13 5.50 -19.21
N ASN A 365 10.81 5.68 -17.93
CA ASN A 365 11.49 5.00 -16.84
C ASN A 365 11.25 3.48 -16.85
N ILE A 366 10.03 3.04 -17.16
CA ILE A 366 9.69 1.62 -17.29
C ILE A 366 10.43 0.95 -18.45
N ILE A 367 10.58 1.61 -19.60
CA ILE A 367 11.30 1.04 -20.74
C ILE A 367 12.79 0.89 -20.43
N LYS A 368 13.40 1.89 -19.78
CA LYS A 368 14.83 1.84 -19.39
C LYS A 368 15.08 0.86 -18.23
N PHE A 369 14.18 0.82 -17.25
CA PHE A 369 14.30 0.02 -16.03
C PHE A 369 13.04 -0.81 -15.79
N PRO A 370 12.82 -1.89 -16.57
CA PRO A 370 11.58 -2.62 -16.51
C PRO A 370 11.36 -3.32 -15.17
N PRO A 371 10.23 -3.03 -14.49
CA PRO A 371 9.91 -3.60 -13.19
C PRO A 371 9.75 -5.13 -13.22
N ILE A 372 9.41 -5.67 -14.39
CA ILE A 372 9.09 -7.09 -14.61
C ILE A 372 10.29 -8.04 -14.51
N ILE A 373 11.53 -7.51 -14.52
CA ILE A 373 12.72 -8.35 -14.34
C ILE A 373 12.78 -8.90 -12.92
N ASP A 374 12.51 -8.06 -11.93
CA ASP A 374 12.51 -8.40 -10.50
C ASP A 374 11.08 -8.50 -9.97
N SER A 375 10.27 -9.28 -10.70
CA SER A 375 8.88 -9.58 -10.38
C SER A 375 8.61 -11.09 -10.38
N PHE A 376 7.66 -11.53 -9.55
CA PHE A 376 7.10 -12.88 -9.60
C PHE A 376 6.02 -13.04 -10.68
N LEU A 377 5.64 -11.96 -11.36
CA LEU A 377 4.59 -11.92 -12.37
C LEU A 377 5.17 -11.91 -13.78
N SER A 378 4.39 -12.42 -14.73
CA SER A 378 4.66 -12.18 -16.15
C SER A 378 4.30 -10.73 -16.52
N PRO A 379 4.81 -10.22 -17.65
CA PRO A 379 4.40 -8.91 -18.16
C PRO A 379 2.89 -8.77 -18.38
N SER A 380 2.20 -9.79 -18.87
CA SER A 380 0.73 -9.79 -19.02
C SER A 380 -0.04 -9.71 -17.69
N GLU A 381 0.60 -10.07 -16.58
CA GLU A 381 0.04 -10.01 -15.22
C GLU A 381 0.46 -8.73 -14.48
N THR A 382 1.41 -7.97 -15.03
CA THR A 382 1.90 -6.72 -14.45
C THR A 382 1.08 -5.56 -14.97
N LEU A 383 0.35 -4.91 -14.07
CA LEU A 383 -0.59 -3.86 -14.46
C LEU A 383 0.05 -2.48 -14.33
N LEU A 384 0.19 -1.76 -15.44
CA LEU A 384 0.59 -0.37 -15.39
C LEU A 384 -0.61 0.54 -15.32
N PHE A 385 -0.47 1.61 -14.57
CA PHE A 385 -1.37 2.73 -14.66
C PHE A 385 -1.20 3.36 -16.06
N SER A 386 -2.25 3.30 -16.87
CA SER A 386 -2.21 3.80 -18.24
C SER A 386 -3.41 4.68 -18.53
N HIS A 387 -3.14 5.79 -19.23
CA HIS A 387 -4.14 6.71 -19.71
C HIS A 387 -4.59 6.28 -21.12
N THR A 388 -5.56 5.37 -21.20
CA THR A 388 -6.16 5.01 -22.50
C THR A 388 -7.35 5.90 -22.81
N SER A 389 -7.09 6.94 -23.60
CA SER A 389 -8.00 7.90 -24.26
C SER A 389 -9.17 8.51 -23.47
N ASN A 390 -9.49 8.04 -22.25
CA ASN A 390 -10.74 8.29 -21.54
C ASN A 390 -10.96 7.20 -20.41
N ASN A 391 -10.06 7.09 -19.43
CA ASN A 391 -10.21 6.39 -18.12
C ASN A 391 -8.82 6.00 -17.60
N TYR A 392 -8.61 6.24 -16.31
CA TYR A 392 -7.50 5.64 -15.58
C TYR A 392 -7.78 4.17 -15.35
N ARG A 393 -7.00 3.30 -15.99
CA ARG A 393 -7.12 1.85 -15.78
C ARG A 393 -5.74 1.25 -15.64
N PHE A 394 -5.68 0.25 -14.78
CA PHE A 394 -4.58 -0.68 -14.71
C PHE A 394 -4.66 -1.61 -15.92
N LEU A 395 -3.73 -1.45 -16.86
CA LEU A 395 -3.63 -2.28 -18.05
C LEU A 395 -2.39 -3.16 -17.98
N PRO A 396 -2.48 -4.42 -18.41
CA PRO A 396 -1.31 -5.27 -18.63
C PRO A 396 -0.20 -4.56 -19.40
N LEU A 397 1.04 -4.69 -18.95
CA LEU A 397 2.21 -4.02 -19.52
C LEU A 397 2.34 -4.26 -21.03
N ASN A 398 2.07 -5.48 -21.49
CA ASN A 398 2.08 -5.82 -22.92
C ASN A 398 1.08 -4.96 -23.72
N LEU A 399 -0.15 -4.79 -23.23
CA LEU A 399 -1.18 -3.97 -23.89
C LEU A 399 -0.82 -2.48 -23.89
N VAL A 400 -0.19 -1.99 -22.83
CA VAL A 400 0.27 -0.59 -22.75
C VAL A 400 1.32 -0.33 -23.82
N ILE A 401 2.27 -1.25 -24.02
CA ILE A 401 3.31 -1.11 -25.04
C ILE A 401 2.74 -1.21 -26.45
N GLU A 402 1.80 -2.14 -26.69
CA GLU A 402 1.10 -2.25 -27.97
C GLU A 402 0.37 -0.95 -28.35
N SER A 403 -0.06 -0.16 -27.37
CA SER A 403 -0.75 1.11 -27.60
C SER A 403 0.16 2.32 -27.89
N LEU A 404 1.49 2.19 -27.85
CA LEU A 404 2.41 3.31 -28.04
C LEU A 404 2.46 3.80 -29.51
N PRO A 405 2.44 5.13 -29.76
CA PRO A 405 2.25 5.70 -31.10
C PRO A 405 3.43 5.53 -32.09
N ASN A 406 4.48 4.79 -31.76
CA ASN A 406 5.70 4.62 -32.59
C ASN A 406 6.25 3.18 -32.57
N GLN A 407 5.41 2.16 -32.88
CA GLN A 407 5.84 0.75 -32.92
C GLN A 407 7.06 0.48 -33.85
N ASN A 408 7.31 1.34 -34.84
CA ASN A 408 8.43 1.22 -35.76
C ASN A 408 9.80 1.64 -35.18
N SER A 409 9.86 2.13 -33.94
CA SER A 409 11.14 2.41 -33.28
C SER A 409 11.84 1.10 -32.93
N SER A 410 13.13 0.98 -33.31
CA SER A 410 13.96 -0.18 -32.96
C SER A 410 14.06 -0.42 -31.45
N ILE A 411 13.89 0.64 -30.65
CA ILE A 411 13.93 0.60 -29.18
C ILE A 411 12.64 0.02 -28.61
N ILE A 412 11.48 0.49 -29.09
CA ILE A 412 10.18 -0.07 -28.69
C ILE A 412 10.11 -1.53 -29.12
N GLN A 413 10.58 -1.88 -30.33
CA GLN A 413 10.60 -3.26 -30.79
C GLN A 413 11.50 -4.14 -29.91
N SER A 414 12.72 -3.68 -29.59
CA SER A 414 13.62 -4.42 -28.70
C SER A 414 13.00 -4.62 -27.30
N PHE A 415 12.26 -3.62 -26.81
CA PHE A 415 11.55 -3.72 -25.54
C PHE A 415 10.38 -4.70 -25.62
N PHE A 416 9.61 -4.65 -26.71
CA PHE A 416 8.53 -5.60 -26.99
C PHE A 416 9.05 -7.04 -27.02
N ASP A 417 10.19 -7.29 -27.68
CA ASP A 417 10.80 -8.61 -27.73
C ASP A 417 11.17 -9.13 -26.32
N ILE A 418 11.70 -8.26 -25.45
CA ILE A 418 11.98 -8.59 -24.04
C ILE A 418 10.70 -8.98 -23.29
N ILE A 419 9.65 -8.17 -23.42
CA ILE A 419 8.36 -8.41 -22.76
C ILE A 419 7.77 -9.73 -23.26
N TYR A 420 7.75 -9.94 -24.56
CA TYR A 420 7.25 -11.16 -25.18
C TYR A 420 8.02 -12.41 -24.71
N ASP A 421 9.34 -12.33 -24.66
CA ASP A 421 10.19 -13.42 -24.17
C ASP A 421 9.96 -13.74 -22.68
N LEU A 422 9.72 -12.71 -21.87
CA LEU A 422 9.44 -12.86 -20.44
C LEU A 422 8.02 -13.37 -20.18
N ASP A 423 7.07 -13.06 -21.06
CA ASP A 423 5.69 -13.54 -20.99
C ASP A 423 5.55 -15.01 -21.43
N LYS A 424 6.45 -15.49 -22.30
CA LYS A 424 6.60 -16.90 -22.68
C LYS A 424 7.21 -17.79 -21.58
N ALA A 425 6.76 -17.64 -20.35
CA ALA A 425 7.17 -18.45 -19.21
C ALA A 425 6.43 -19.81 -19.18
N ARG A 426 7.12 -20.84 -18.67
CA ARG A 426 6.46 -22.05 -18.21
C ARG A 426 5.60 -21.73 -17.00
N ASP A 427 4.31 -22.00 -17.10
CA ASP A 427 3.36 -21.89 -16.00
C ASP A 427 3.01 -23.29 -15.48
N ILE A 428 3.46 -23.61 -14.27
CA ILE A 428 3.29 -24.94 -13.67
C ILE A 428 1.81 -25.20 -13.39
N LYS A 429 1.01 -24.18 -13.11
CA LYS A 429 -0.44 -24.36 -12.98
C LYS A 429 -1.05 -24.96 -14.25
N ASN A 430 -0.66 -24.48 -15.42
CA ASN A 430 -1.13 -25.05 -16.68
C ASN A 430 -0.64 -26.49 -16.86
N GLU A 431 0.62 -26.78 -16.48
CA GLU A 431 1.15 -28.15 -16.49
C GLU A 431 0.36 -29.11 -15.57
N LEU A 432 0.01 -28.66 -14.36
CA LEU A 432 -0.83 -29.42 -13.42
C LEU A 432 -2.21 -29.75 -14.00
N LEU A 433 -2.78 -28.82 -14.77
CA LEU A 433 -4.07 -29.00 -15.45
C LEU A 433 -3.96 -29.68 -16.83
N ASN A 434 -2.77 -30.19 -17.18
CA ASN A 434 -2.48 -30.80 -18.49
C ASN A 434 -2.78 -29.85 -19.68
N LEU A 435 -2.62 -28.54 -19.46
CA LEU A 435 -2.74 -27.49 -20.46
C LEU A 435 -1.36 -27.18 -21.07
N PRO A 436 -1.30 -26.81 -22.36
CA PRO A 436 -0.05 -26.45 -23.02
C PRO A 436 0.62 -25.26 -22.32
N THR A 437 1.94 -25.33 -22.16
CA THR A 437 2.74 -24.29 -21.53
C THR A 437 4.12 -24.17 -22.19
N CYS A 438 4.77 -23.02 -22.04
CA CYS A 438 6.10 -22.80 -22.63
C CYS A 438 7.19 -23.59 -21.89
N LYS A 439 8.38 -23.71 -22.50
CA LYS A 439 9.53 -24.39 -21.87
C LYS A 439 10.41 -23.46 -21.01
N SER A 440 10.33 -22.15 -21.20
CA SER A 440 11.27 -21.22 -20.56
C SER A 440 11.00 -21.10 -19.05
N ILE A 441 12.04 -21.16 -18.23
CA ILE A 441 11.92 -21.05 -16.77
C ILE A 441 12.13 -19.58 -16.40
N ARG A 442 11.11 -18.97 -15.80
CA ARG A 442 11.13 -17.57 -15.29
C ARG A 442 10.90 -17.53 -13.79
N LYS A 443 11.00 -16.35 -13.17
CA LYS A 443 10.81 -16.16 -11.71
C LYS A 443 9.45 -16.66 -11.20
N LYS A 444 8.37 -16.49 -11.99
CA LYS A 444 7.07 -17.11 -11.72
C LYS A 444 7.17 -18.63 -11.61
N THR A 445 7.78 -19.28 -12.60
CA THR A 445 8.02 -20.73 -12.63
C THR A 445 8.86 -21.18 -11.44
N LEU A 446 9.91 -20.43 -11.09
CA LEU A 446 10.77 -20.74 -9.95
C LEU A 446 10.02 -20.64 -8.63
N LEU A 447 9.19 -19.61 -8.45
CA LEU A 447 8.34 -19.46 -7.27
C LEU A 447 7.40 -20.65 -7.14
N GLN A 448 6.66 -20.99 -8.21
CA GLN A 448 5.76 -22.14 -8.22
C GLN A 448 6.52 -23.45 -7.92
N SER A 449 7.70 -23.65 -8.53
CA SER A 449 8.55 -24.83 -8.29
C SER A 449 9.02 -24.91 -6.85
N PHE A 450 9.46 -23.79 -6.27
CA PHE A 450 9.89 -23.71 -4.89
C PHE A 450 8.76 -24.08 -3.93
N LEU A 451 7.57 -23.50 -4.12
CA LEU A 451 6.39 -23.77 -3.28
C LEU A 451 5.98 -25.24 -3.34
N LEU A 452 5.98 -25.85 -4.53
CA LEU A 452 5.66 -27.26 -4.69
C LEU A 452 6.74 -28.18 -4.12
N ASN A 453 8.01 -27.80 -4.20
CA ASN A 453 9.11 -28.54 -3.57
C ASN A 453 9.07 -28.48 -2.04
N LEU A 454 8.74 -27.32 -1.47
CA LEU A 454 8.51 -27.15 -0.03
C LEU A 454 7.45 -28.14 0.47
N ILE A 455 6.31 -28.16 -0.21
CA ILE A 455 5.19 -29.04 0.14
C ILE A 455 5.53 -30.51 -0.09
N SER A 456 6.19 -30.84 -1.20
CA SER A 456 6.69 -32.20 -1.46
C SER A 456 7.58 -32.70 -0.33
N THR A 457 8.47 -31.83 0.19
CA THR A 457 9.36 -32.16 1.31
C THR A 457 8.59 -32.40 2.61
N ASP A 458 7.67 -31.50 2.96
CA ASP A 458 6.88 -31.61 4.20
C ASP A 458 5.90 -32.80 4.19
N ILE A 459 5.32 -33.12 3.02
CA ILE A 459 4.48 -34.31 2.84
C ILE A 459 5.32 -35.56 2.99
N LYS A 460 6.48 -35.61 2.34
CA LYS A 460 7.39 -36.75 2.41
C LYS A 460 7.86 -36.99 3.84
N GLU A 461 8.24 -35.95 4.57
CA GLU A 461 8.62 -36.04 5.98
C GLU A 461 7.46 -36.63 6.82
N TYR A 462 6.23 -36.16 6.62
CA TYR A 462 5.07 -36.74 7.30
C TYR A 462 4.86 -38.21 6.97
N PHE A 463 5.01 -38.59 5.70
CA PHE A 463 4.85 -39.99 5.26
C PHE A 463 6.01 -40.90 5.73
N ASP A 464 7.19 -40.34 6.01
CA ASP A 464 8.38 -41.07 6.50
C ASP A 464 8.34 -41.29 8.03
N ILE A 465 7.65 -40.43 8.81
CA ILE A 465 7.56 -40.55 10.28
C ILE A 465 6.63 -41.73 10.66
N SER A 466 7.22 -42.91 10.86
CA SER A 466 6.51 -44.12 11.29
C SER A 466 5.93 -44.04 12.72
N ARG A 467 4.72 -44.56 12.91
CA ARG A 467 4.09 -44.98 14.20
C ARG A 467 4.05 -43.98 15.39
N GLY A 468 4.38 -42.70 15.23
CA GLY A 468 4.22 -41.68 16.28
C GLY A 468 2.79 -41.12 16.40
N ASN A 469 2.39 -40.69 17.61
CA ASN A 469 1.22 -39.84 17.85
C ASN A 469 1.62 -38.39 17.59
N PHE A 470 1.29 -37.83 16.44
CA PHE A 470 1.45 -36.40 16.18
C PHE A 470 0.08 -35.73 16.08
N ARG A 471 -0.13 -34.73 16.94
CA ARG A 471 -1.11 -33.66 16.78
C ARG A 471 -0.36 -32.34 16.90
N GLU A 472 0.49 -32.03 15.92
CA GLU A 472 1.08 -30.70 15.82
C GLU A 472 0.80 -30.14 14.43
N SER A 473 0.13 -28.99 14.42
CA SER A 473 -0.02 -28.16 13.23
C SER A 473 1.28 -27.42 12.99
N ASN A 474 1.93 -27.65 11.83
CA ASN A 474 3.07 -26.85 11.43
C ASN A 474 2.55 -25.63 10.66
N THR A 475 2.82 -24.44 11.19
CA THR A 475 2.52 -23.19 10.48
C THR A 475 3.82 -22.56 10.02
N GLU A 476 3.94 -22.34 8.72
CA GLU A 476 5.01 -21.55 8.11
C GLU A 476 4.46 -20.23 7.57
N GLU A 477 5.16 -19.14 7.84
CA GLU A 477 4.76 -17.80 7.39
C GLU A 477 5.81 -17.25 6.41
N PHE A 478 5.34 -16.75 5.28
CA PHE A 478 6.14 -16.23 4.18
C PHE A 478 5.72 -14.80 3.86
N ILE A 479 6.70 -13.91 3.67
CA ILE A 479 6.50 -12.60 3.08
C ILE A 479 7.03 -12.63 1.64
N LEU A 480 6.17 -12.37 0.67
CA LEU A 480 6.55 -12.08 -0.70
C LEU A 480 6.78 -10.58 -0.84
N SER A 481 8.03 -10.21 -1.09
CA SER A 481 8.35 -8.81 -1.36
C SER A 481 7.89 -8.42 -2.77
N ASN A 482 7.25 -7.26 -2.85
CA ASN A 482 6.83 -6.66 -4.10
C ASN A 482 7.56 -5.35 -4.32
N PHE A 483 8.52 -5.36 -5.23
CA PHE A 483 9.31 -4.17 -5.59
C PHE A 483 8.49 -3.14 -6.36
N ASN A 484 7.35 -3.56 -6.93
CA ASN A 484 6.56 -2.78 -7.88
C ASN A 484 5.11 -2.63 -7.42
N SER A 485 4.89 -2.43 -6.11
CA SER A 485 3.53 -2.30 -5.53
C SER A 485 2.70 -1.19 -6.15
N LYS A 486 3.34 -0.17 -6.76
CA LYS A 486 2.67 0.90 -7.51
C LYS A 486 2.04 0.45 -8.83
N CYS A 487 2.37 -0.74 -9.32
CA CYS A 487 1.86 -1.33 -10.56
C CYS A 487 0.69 -2.32 -10.30
N GLY A 488 -0.13 -2.10 -9.26
CA GLY A 488 -1.32 -2.93 -9.00
C GLY A 488 -1.06 -4.45 -8.89
N THR A 489 0.15 -4.85 -8.51
CA THR A 489 0.66 -6.22 -8.69
C THR A 489 0.33 -7.18 -7.54
N ASN A 490 -0.08 -6.68 -6.37
CA ASN A 490 -0.35 -7.53 -5.19
C ASN A 490 -1.41 -8.59 -5.48
N LYS A 491 -2.55 -8.19 -6.08
CA LYS A 491 -3.65 -9.09 -6.41
C LYS A 491 -3.21 -10.19 -7.38
N ALA A 492 -2.37 -9.86 -8.37
CA ALA A 492 -1.87 -10.82 -9.35
C ALA A 492 -0.92 -11.84 -8.70
N ILE A 493 -0.08 -11.42 -7.75
CA ILE A 493 0.81 -12.33 -7.00
C ILE A 493 -0.02 -13.30 -6.14
N ALA A 494 -1.00 -12.77 -5.38
CA ALA A 494 -1.91 -13.59 -4.59
C ALA A 494 -2.67 -14.59 -5.47
N ASN A 495 -3.16 -14.15 -6.62
CA ASN A 495 -3.85 -15.00 -7.58
C ASN A 495 -2.94 -16.07 -8.19
N THR A 496 -1.66 -15.77 -8.42
CA THR A 496 -0.67 -16.76 -8.89
C THR A 496 -0.51 -17.91 -7.90
N ILE A 497 -0.44 -17.61 -6.60
CA ILE A 497 -0.37 -18.62 -5.53
C ILE A 497 -1.68 -19.40 -5.44
N ARG A 498 -2.81 -18.69 -5.43
CA ARG A 498 -4.16 -19.29 -5.37
C ARG A 498 -4.35 -20.36 -6.41
N VAL A 499 -4.22 -19.96 -7.67
CA VAL A 499 -4.62 -20.80 -8.79
C VAL A 499 -3.67 -22.01 -8.93
N LEU A 500 -2.41 -21.88 -8.49
CA LEU A 500 -1.49 -23.01 -8.35
C LEU A 500 -2.04 -24.08 -7.39
N PHE A 501 -2.52 -23.67 -6.22
CA PHE A 501 -3.02 -24.58 -5.19
C PHE A 501 -4.44 -25.11 -5.47
N GLU A 502 -5.29 -24.32 -6.13
CA GLU A 502 -6.58 -24.80 -6.66
C GLU A 502 -6.37 -25.90 -7.72
N ALA A 503 -5.35 -25.75 -8.58
CA ALA A 503 -4.98 -26.80 -9.53
C ALA A 503 -4.53 -28.08 -8.81
N LEU A 504 -3.71 -27.96 -7.75
CA LEU A 504 -3.27 -29.11 -6.95
C LEU A 504 -4.44 -29.76 -6.18
N GLU A 505 -5.40 -28.98 -5.67
CA GLU A 505 -6.62 -29.47 -5.02
C GLU A 505 -7.45 -30.36 -5.98
N THR A 506 -7.56 -29.94 -7.25
CA THR A 506 -8.27 -30.71 -8.28
C THR A 506 -7.65 -32.08 -8.50
N ILE A 507 -6.30 -32.16 -8.44
CA ILE A 507 -5.57 -33.43 -8.55
C ILE A 507 -5.80 -34.30 -7.32
N VAL A 508 -5.79 -33.71 -6.12
CA VAL A 508 -6.08 -34.42 -4.86
C VAL A 508 -7.49 -35.02 -4.88
N PHE A 509 -8.49 -34.31 -5.40
CA PHE A 509 -9.85 -34.84 -5.54
C PHE A 509 -9.93 -36.11 -6.40
N PHE A 510 -9.12 -36.20 -7.47
CA PHE A 510 -9.03 -37.43 -8.26
C PHE A 510 -8.47 -38.61 -7.46
N ILE A 511 -7.52 -38.37 -6.55
CA ILE A 511 -6.92 -39.42 -5.71
C ILE A 511 -7.96 -40.06 -4.77
N HIS A 512 -9.01 -39.34 -4.35
CA HIS A 512 -10.11 -39.94 -3.57
C HIS A 512 -10.88 -41.03 -4.32
N ASN A 513 -10.82 -41.05 -5.65
CA ASN A 513 -11.46 -42.10 -6.46
C ASN A 513 -10.61 -43.39 -6.55
N ILE A 514 -9.45 -43.42 -5.87
CA ILE A 514 -8.63 -44.62 -5.72
C ILE A 514 -8.99 -45.27 -4.39
N SER A 515 -9.60 -46.46 -4.43
CA SER A 515 -9.89 -47.24 -3.23
C SER A 515 -8.91 -48.41 -3.07
N ILE A 516 -8.66 -48.77 -1.82
CA ILE A 516 -7.86 -49.95 -1.46
C ILE A 516 -8.76 -50.88 -0.67
N GLU A 517 -8.91 -52.11 -1.16
CA GLU A 517 -9.72 -53.16 -0.54
C GLU A 517 -8.79 -54.29 -0.08
N GLU A 518 -8.95 -54.72 1.17
CA GLU A 518 -8.19 -55.81 1.77
C GLU A 518 -9.13 -56.94 2.18
N ASN A 519 -8.84 -58.14 1.66
CA ASN A 519 -9.42 -59.41 2.09
C ASN A 519 -8.33 -60.24 2.79
N GLU A 520 -8.70 -61.31 3.52
CA GLU A 520 -7.76 -62.11 4.35
C GLU A 520 -6.49 -62.61 3.59
N GLU A 521 -6.59 -62.81 2.27
CA GLU A 521 -5.47 -63.27 1.44
C GLU A 521 -5.01 -62.24 0.38
N GLU A 522 -5.79 -61.22 0.05
CA GLU A 522 -5.56 -60.38 -1.14
C GLU A 522 -5.76 -58.89 -0.87
N VAL A 523 -4.91 -58.06 -1.46
CA VAL A 523 -5.03 -56.60 -1.43
C VAL A 523 -5.20 -56.07 -2.84
N TRP A 524 -6.29 -55.34 -3.04
CA TRP A 524 -6.72 -54.80 -4.32
C TRP A 524 -6.69 -53.27 -4.28
N LEU A 525 -6.22 -52.67 -5.37
CA LEU A 525 -6.29 -51.23 -5.61
C LEU A 525 -7.21 -50.98 -6.80
N THR A 526 -8.29 -50.26 -6.58
CA THR A 526 -9.28 -49.96 -7.59
C THR A 526 -9.09 -48.52 -8.06
N ILE A 527 -8.80 -48.36 -9.35
CA ILE A 527 -8.72 -47.05 -10.01
C ILE A 527 -9.91 -46.94 -10.96
N ASN A 528 -10.83 -46.02 -10.69
CA ASN A 528 -12.01 -45.79 -11.53
C ASN A 528 -12.73 -47.11 -11.87
N GLU A 529 -13.11 -47.87 -10.84
CA GLU A 529 -13.80 -49.17 -10.91
C GLU A 529 -12.99 -50.34 -11.51
N ASN A 530 -11.70 -50.14 -11.84
CA ASN A 530 -10.84 -51.21 -12.35
C ASN A 530 -9.90 -51.73 -11.25
N PRO A 531 -10.09 -52.97 -10.75
CA PRO A 531 -9.30 -53.52 -9.65
C PRO A 531 -7.96 -54.07 -10.13
N VAL A 532 -6.89 -53.78 -9.40
CA VAL A 532 -5.54 -54.31 -9.60
C VAL A 532 -5.08 -55.05 -8.35
N LEU A 533 -4.72 -56.32 -8.51
CA LEU A 533 -4.18 -57.13 -7.41
C LEU A 533 -2.76 -56.68 -7.06
N LEU A 534 -2.59 -56.06 -5.90
CA LEU A 534 -1.30 -55.60 -5.37
C LEU A 534 -0.54 -56.70 -4.66
N ALA A 535 -1.22 -57.50 -3.84
CA ALA A 535 -0.62 -58.56 -3.05
C ALA A 535 -1.56 -59.75 -2.89
N LYS A 536 -1.00 -60.96 -2.88
CA LYS A 536 -1.71 -62.21 -2.59
C LYS A 536 -0.88 -63.06 -1.62
N ASN A 537 -1.49 -63.58 -0.56
CA ASN A 537 -0.83 -64.34 0.50
C ASN A 537 0.41 -63.62 1.07
N LYS A 538 0.28 -62.30 1.30
CA LYS A 538 1.38 -61.42 1.73
C LYS A 538 2.60 -61.39 0.78
N LYS A 539 2.44 -61.85 -0.47
CA LYS A 539 3.43 -61.74 -1.54
C LYS A 539 2.99 -60.69 -2.55
N ILE A 540 3.82 -59.68 -2.78
CA ILE A 540 3.52 -58.58 -3.70
C ILE A 540 3.64 -59.02 -5.15
N ASN A 541 2.71 -58.56 -5.99
CA ASN A 541 2.76 -58.73 -7.42
C ASN A 541 3.50 -57.55 -8.08
N LEU A 542 4.80 -57.70 -8.32
CA LEU A 542 5.63 -56.65 -8.95
C LEU A 542 5.18 -56.26 -10.37
N LYS A 543 4.41 -57.11 -11.07
CA LYS A 543 3.87 -56.78 -12.40
C LYS A 543 2.74 -55.74 -12.36
N SER A 544 2.19 -55.46 -11.17
CA SER A 544 1.07 -54.52 -10.99
C SER A 544 1.45 -53.07 -11.28
N SER A 545 2.71 -52.66 -11.12
CA SER A 545 3.12 -51.25 -11.32
C SER A 545 2.88 -50.73 -12.74
N ASN A 546 3.17 -51.53 -13.77
CA ASN A 546 2.89 -51.13 -15.16
C ASN A 546 1.38 -50.99 -15.39
N THR A 547 0.59 -51.92 -14.87
CA THR A 547 -0.87 -51.88 -14.97
C THR A 547 -1.46 -50.68 -14.24
N ILE A 548 -0.93 -50.31 -13.07
CA ILE A 548 -1.34 -49.11 -12.33
C ILE A 548 -1.01 -47.85 -13.14
N ASN A 549 0.21 -47.75 -13.70
CA ASN A 549 0.59 -46.62 -14.55
C ASN A 549 -0.29 -46.52 -15.80
N ASP A 550 -0.63 -47.63 -16.46
CA ASP A 550 -1.53 -47.65 -17.61
C ASP A 550 -2.96 -47.18 -17.25
N LEU A 551 -3.47 -47.61 -16.09
CA LEU A 551 -4.78 -47.18 -15.60
C LEU A 551 -4.79 -45.70 -15.20
N LEU A 552 -3.74 -45.23 -14.50
CA LEU A 552 -3.58 -43.80 -14.18
C LEU A 552 -3.52 -42.95 -15.45
N ASN A 553 -2.74 -43.35 -16.46
CA ASN A 553 -2.66 -42.64 -17.74
C ASN A 553 -3.97 -42.66 -18.54
N ARG A 554 -4.78 -43.71 -18.41
CA ARG A 554 -6.07 -43.83 -19.12
C ARG A 554 -7.18 -43.03 -18.46
N TYR A 555 -7.24 -43.01 -17.14
CA TYR A 555 -8.39 -42.49 -16.39
C TYR A 555 -8.11 -41.19 -15.64
N SER A 556 -6.86 -40.85 -15.37
CA SER A 556 -6.51 -39.56 -14.81
C SER A 556 -6.48 -38.50 -15.91
N PRO A 557 -7.14 -37.35 -15.73
CA PRO A 557 -6.95 -36.20 -16.61
C PRO A 557 -5.57 -35.54 -16.42
N PHE A 558 -4.80 -36.00 -15.43
CA PHE A 558 -3.51 -35.45 -15.02
C PHE A 558 -2.38 -36.47 -15.21
N PHE A 559 -1.14 -36.00 -15.33
CA PHE A 559 0.02 -36.88 -15.47
C PHE A 559 0.47 -37.40 -14.09
N LEU A 560 0.03 -38.61 -13.72
CA LEU A 560 0.39 -39.29 -12.47
C LEU A 560 1.30 -40.50 -12.73
N GLN A 561 2.19 -40.78 -11.79
CA GLN A 561 3.07 -41.95 -11.82
C GLN A 561 2.98 -42.76 -10.53
N SER A 562 3.23 -44.06 -10.65
CA SER A 562 3.36 -44.97 -9.52
C SER A 562 4.74 -45.62 -9.50
N ASP A 563 5.37 -45.62 -8.32
CA ASP A 563 6.61 -46.34 -8.01
C ASP A 563 6.28 -47.44 -6.99
N LEU A 564 6.76 -48.66 -7.24
CA LEU A 564 6.62 -49.79 -6.33
C LEU A 564 7.99 -50.35 -5.95
N ASN A 565 8.41 -50.14 -4.70
CA ASN A 565 9.76 -50.45 -4.21
C ASN A 565 9.72 -51.33 -2.95
N ILE A 566 10.79 -52.09 -2.73
CA ILE A 566 11.00 -52.89 -1.52
C ILE A 566 12.22 -52.32 -0.78
N GLU A 567 12.01 -51.79 0.43
CA GLU A 567 13.06 -51.21 1.27
C GLU A 567 12.96 -51.81 2.68
N ASP A 568 14.07 -52.30 3.22
CA ASP A 568 14.14 -52.98 4.52
C ASP A 568 13.09 -54.10 4.70
N GLY A 569 12.69 -54.71 3.58
CA GLY A 569 11.65 -55.74 3.43
C GLY A 569 10.22 -55.30 3.77
N ASN A 570 9.99 -54.00 3.90
CA ASN A 570 8.67 -53.40 3.73
C ASN A 570 8.45 -53.12 2.24
N VAL A 571 7.19 -53.08 1.80
CA VAL A 571 6.85 -52.73 0.41
C VAL A 571 6.11 -51.41 0.36
N TYR A 572 6.59 -50.53 -0.50
CA TYR A 572 6.09 -49.18 -0.69
C TYR A 572 5.48 -49.08 -2.08
N LEU A 573 4.18 -48.78 -2.15
CA LEU A 573 3.55 -48.27 -3.36
C LEU A 573 3.31 -46.77 -3.17
N LYS A 574 3.88 -45.97 -4.06
CA LYS A 574 3.78 -44.51 -4.04
C LYS A 574 3.11 -44.04 -5.31
N ILE A 575 2.05 -43.26 -5.19
CA ILE A 575 1.49 -42.49 -6.31
C ILE A 575 1.92 -41.05 -6.12
N PHE A 576 2.57 -40.50 -7.14
CA PHE A 576 3.11 -39.15 -7.10
C PHE A 576 2.85 -38.41 -8.39
N LEU A 577 2.87 -37.09 -8.27
CA LEU A 577 2.80 -36.14 -9.37
C LEU A 577 4.24 -35.65 -9.67
N PRO A 578 4.84 -36.05 -10.81
CA PRO A 578 6.13 -35.54 -11.23
C PRO A 578 5.99 -34.19 -11.94
N ILE A 579 6.83 -33.23 -11.57
CA ILE A 579 6.89 -31.91 -12.18
C ILE A 579 8.31 -31.66 -12.67
N ASN A 580 8.45 -31.52 -13.99
CA ASN A 580 9.75 -31.43 -14.66
C ASN A 580 10.31 -30.01 -14.70
N SER A 581 10.09 -29.21 -13.65
CA SER A 581 10.48 -27.80 -13.54
C SER A 581 11.45 -27.60 -12.38
N GLY A 582 12.59 -28.28 -12.45
CA GLY A 582 13.64 -28.18 -11.47
C GLY A 582 14.25 -26.78 -11.31
N PHE A 583 14.92 -26.55 -10.19
CA PHE A 583 15.70 -25.33 -9.92
C PHE A 583 16.98 -25.66 -9.14
N ASN A 584 17.94 -24.75 -9.23
CA ASN A 584 19.14 -24.82 -8.41
C ASN A 584 18.98 -23.92 -7.20
N CYS A 585 19.47 -24.40 -6.05
CA CYS A 585 19.49 -23.65 -4.81
C CYS A 585 20.90 -23.67 -4.24
N ILE A 586 21.40 -22.49 -3.90
CA ILE A 586 22.67 -22.33 -3.19
C ILE A 586 22.37 -21.68 -1.84
N SER A 587 22.86 -22.27 -0.75
CA SER A 587 22.67 -21.74 0.62
C SER A 587 24.00 -21.53 1.37
N GLY A 588 24.04 -20.53 2.25
CA GLY A 588 25.18 -20.23 3.12
C GLY A 588 25.74 -18.81 3.00
N SER A 589 26.80 -18.51 3.78
CA SER A 589 27.60 -17.28 3.65
C SER A 589 28.57 -17.34 2.46
N LEU A 590 29.30 -16.25 2.15
CA LEU A 590 30.30 -16.21 1.05
C LEU A 590 31.28 -17.38 1.14
N GLY A 591 31.11 -18.32 0.20
CA GLY A 591 31.65 -19.68 0.22
C GLY A 591 30.59 -20.73 -0.15
N PHE A 592 29.30 -20.42 0.05
CA PHE A 592 28.10 -21.20 -0.31
C PHE A 592 28.32 -22.71 -0.21
N GLU A 593 28.18 -23.21 1.01
CA GLU A 593 28.64 -24.54 1.42
C GLU A 593 27.75 -25.67 0.88
N CYS A 594 26.49 -25.36 0.55
CA CYS A 594 25.51 -26.35 0.12
C CYS A 594 24.88 -25.97 -1.21
N PHE A 595 25.06 -26.85 -2.19
CA PHE A 595 24.39 -26.80 -3.48
C PHE A 595 23.36 -27.93 -3.57
N ASN A 596 22.11 -27.56 -3.83
CA ASN A 596 21.02 -28.50 -4.08
C ASN A 596 20.49 -28.31 -5.50
N ASP A 597 20.69 -29.32 -6.33
CA ASP A 597 20.04 -29.45 -7.64
C ASP A 597 18.72 -30.21 -7.46
N VAL A 598 17.61 -29.49 -7.64
CA VAL A 598 16.29 -30.11 -7.73
C VAL A 598 15.99 -30.29 -9.20
N SER A 599 16.17 -31.48 -9.75
CA SER A 599 15.93 -31.73 -11.17
C SER A 599 14.45 -31.99 -11.50
N VAL A 600 13.76 -32.72 -10.61
CA VAL A 600 12.35 -33.11 -10.74
C VAL A 600 11.71 -33.05 -9.36
N ILE A 601 10.56 -32.38 -9.26
CA ILE A 601 9.77 -32.34 -8.02
C ILE A 601 8.78 -33.50 -8.08
N LYS A 602 8.77 -34.36 -7.06
CA LYS A 602 7.81 -35.46 -6.93
C LYS A 602 6.91 -35.22 -5.74
N ILE A 603 5.67 -34.81 -5.97
CA ILE A 603 4.69 -34.64 -4.89
C ILE A 603 4.04 -35.99 -4.63
N GLU A 604 4.38 -36.64 -3.52
CA GLU A 604 3.74 -37.90 -3.11
C GLU A 604 2.29 -37.61 -2.68
N LEU A 605 1.30 -38.13 -3.40
CA LEU A 605 -0.12 -37.91 -3.11
C LEU A 605 -0.74 -39.04 -2.28
N LEU A 606 -0.26 -40.27 -2.52
CA LEU A 606 -0.67 -41.47 -1.81
C LEU A 606 0.55 -42.36 -1.57
N ARG A 607 0.70 -42.86 -0.35
CA ARG A 607 1.70 -43.86 0.02
C ARG A 607 1.02 -45.01 0.75
N LEU A 608 1.24 -46.21 0.23
CA LEU A 608 0.84 -47.48 0.81
C LEU A 608 2.10 -48.21 1.28
N VAL A 609 2.12 -48.64 2.54
CA VAL A 609 3.23 -49.40 3.13
C VAL A 609 2.71 -50.75 3.62
N PHE A 610 3.30 -51.83 3.12
CA PHE A 610 3.15 -53.17 3.67
C PHE A 610 4.36 -53.50 4.53
N TYR A 611 4.15 -53.60 5.84
CA TYR A 611 5.21 -53.95 6.77
C TYR A 611 5.45 -55.47 6.81
N LYS A 612 6.67 -55.86 7.19
CA LYS A 612 7.04 -57.28 7.39
C LYS A 612 6.13 -58.04 8.35
N ASP A 613 5.58 -57.35 9.35
CA ASP A 613 4.65 -57.91 10.33
C ASP A 613 3.24 -58.14 9.75
N GLY A 614 3.01 -57.78 8.48
CA GLY A 614 1.74 -57.90 7.77
C GLY A 614 0.78 -56.75 8.02
N VAL A 615 1.21 -55.69 8.73
CA VAL A 615 0.42 -54.47 8.90
C VAL A 615 0.47 -53.64 7.63
N MET A 616 -0.66 -53.09 7.21
CA MET A 616 -0.75 -52.12 6.13
C MET A 616 -0.94 -50.70 6.69
N GLU A 617 -0.28 -49.73 6.07
CA GLU A 617 -0.46 -48.31 6.35
C GLU A 617 -0.77 -47.54 5.08
N ILE A 618 -1.80 -46.69 5.14
CA ILE A 618 -2.21 -45.80 4.06
C ILE A 618 -2.05 -44.37 4.54
N ASN A 619 -1.20 -43.61 3.84
CA ASN A 619 -1.03 -42.18 4.05
C ASN A 619 -1.38 -41.45 2.76
N SER A 620 -2.21 -40.42 2.85
CA SER A 620 -2.65 -39.66 1.69
C SER A 620 -2.76 -38.16 1.96
N VAL A 621 -2.63 -37.38 0.91
CA VAL A 621 -3.10 -35.99 0.89
C VAL A 621 -4.62 -36.04 0.78
N HIS A 622 -5.33 -35.60 1.82
CA HIS A 622 -6.78 -35.70 1.88
C HIS A 622 -7.48 -34.45 1.36
N LYS A 623 -6.95 -33.26 1.63
CA LYS A 623 -7.55 -32.02 1.15
C LYS A 623 -6.53 -30.90 1.12
N ILE A 624 -6.71 -29.97 0.18
CA ILE A 624 -6.01 -28.69 0.15
C ILE A 624 -7.08 -27.62 0.23
N ASN A 625 -7.05 -26.78 1.25
CA ASN A 625 -7.92 -25.60 1.33
C ASN A 625 -7.09 -24.36 1.02
N THR A 626 -7.63 -23.48 0.19
CA THR A 626 -7.07 -22.15 -0.04
C THR A 626 -8.05 -21.10 0.50
N ASN A 627 -7.63 -20.37 1.54
CA ASN A 627 -8.43 -19.31 2.14
C ASN A 627 -7.80 -17.95 1.81
N PHE A 628 -8.63 -17.02 1.35
CA PHE A 628 -8.24 -15.67 1.02
C PHE A 628 -8.66 -14.72 2.13
N GLY A 629 -7.70 -13.95 2.63
CA GLY A 629 -7.97 -12.83 3.53
C GLY A 629 -8.18 -11.55 2.74
N THR A 630 -7.39 -10.53 3.05
CA THR A 630 -7.33 -9.25 2.31
C THR A 630 -6.57 -9.41 0.99
N GLN A 631 -6.48 -8.34 0.17
CA GLN A 631 -5.74 -8.34 -1.12
C GLN A 631 -4.26 -8.76 -1.03
N ASN A 632 -3.70 -8.86 0.19
CA ASN A 632 -2.29 -9.12 0.44
C ASN A 632 -2.01 -10.46 1.13
N ASP A 633 -3.04 -11.22 1.52
CA ASP A 633 -2.86 -12.43 2.35
C ASP A 633 -3.52 -13.67 1.74
N THR A 634 -2.75 -14.76 1.64
CA THR A 634 -3.22 -16.09 1.20
C THR A 634 -2.84 -17.14 2.22
N LYS A 635 -3.79 -17.99 2.63
CA LYS A 635 -3.55 -19.11 3.54
C LYS A 635 -3.84 -20.43 2.82
N VAL A 636 -2.88 -21.34 2.85
CA VAL A 636 -3.00 -22.69 2.26
C VAL A 636 -2.91 -23.71 3.38
N GLU A 637 -3.91 -24.57 3.49
CA GLU A 637 -3.94 -25.66 4.46
C GLU A 637 -3.97 -27.00 3.73
N ILE A 638 -3.00 -27.87 4.02
CA ILE A 638 -2.91 -29.22 3.46
C ILE A 638 -3.20 -30.20 4.58
N ILE A 639 -4.27 -30.98 4.41
CA ILE A 639 -4.73 -31.98 5.36
C ILE A 639 -4.16 -33.34 4.91
N LEU A 640 -3.30 -33.91 5.75
CA LEU A 640 -2.71 -35.23 5.55
C LEU A 640 -3.38 -36.22 6.50
N VAL A 641 -3.74 -37.39 5.98
CA VAL A 641 -4.45 -38.42 6.73
C VAL A 641 -3.69 -39.74 6.68
N GLY A 642 -3.53 -40.36 7.85
CA GLY A 642 -3.04 -41.73 8.01
C GLY A 642 -4.09 -42.66 8.65
N ASN A 643 -3.86 -43.98 8.58
CA ASN A 643 -4.71 -45.11 9.06
C ASN A 643 -6.08 -44.77 9.72
N ASN A 644 -7.17 -45.23 9.10
CA ASN A 644 -8.57 -45.13 9.55
C ASN A 644 -9.03 -43.70 9.94
N GLN A 645 -8.48 -42.65 9.31
CA GLN A 645 -8.81 -41.24 9.59
C GLN A 645 -8.47 -40.76 11.02
N LYS A 646 -7.70 -41.52 11.81
CA LYS A 646 -7.39 -41.17 13.22
C LYS A 646 -6.18 -40.25 13.36
N LYS A 647 -5.26 -40.26 12.40
CA LYS A 647 -4.09 -39.36 12.37
C LYS A 647 -4.34 -38.28 11.32
N ILE A 648 -4.48 -37.04 11.77
CA ILE A 648 -4.67 -35.87 10.92
C ILE A 648 -3.53 -34.89 11.23
N LYS A 649 -2.74 -34.54 10.22
CA LYS A 649 -1.79 -33.43 10.30
C LYS A 649 -2.25 -32.34 9.34
N THR A 650 -2.26 -31.10 9.82
CA THR A 650 -2.51 -29.93 8.97
C THR A 650 -1.20 -29.17 8.80
N LEU A 651 -0.72 -29.09 7.57
CA LEU A 651 0.34 -28.16 7.18
C LEU A 651 -0.33 -26.83 6.81
N THR A 652 0.11 -25.73 7.40
CA THR A 652 -0.44 -24.39 7.15
C THR A 652 0.65 -23.48 6.63
N TYR A 653 0.46 -22.92 5.44
CA TYR A 653 1.33 -21.91 4.85
C TYR A 653 0.57 -20.59 4.75
N LYS A 654 1.12 -19.52 5.31
CA LYS A 654 0.59 -18.16 5.18
C LYS A 654 1.52 -17.34 4.31
N PHE A 655 0.98 -16.68 3.30
CA PHE A 655 1.68 -15.81 2.38
C PHE A 655 1.15 -14.39 2.52
N GLU A 656 2.01 -13.47 2.92
CA GLU A 656 1.74 -12.04 3.02
C GLU A 656 2.53 -11.31 1.93
N ILE A 657 1.90 -10.36 1.23
CA ILE A 657 2.55 -9.58 0.17
C ILE A 657 2.84 -8.18 0.71
N GLN A 658 4.12 -7.79 0.73
CA GLN A 658 4.55 -6.49 1.24
C GLN A 658 5.41 -5.73 0.25
N SER A 659 5.23 -4.41 0.17
CA SER A 659 6.16 -3.51 -0.52
C SER A 659 7.47 -3.37 0.26
N LEU A 660 8.54 -2.91 -0.41
CA LEU A 660 9.81 -2.59 0.26
C LEU A 660 9.63 -1.54 1.37
N GLU A 661 8.76 -0.57 1.16
CA GLU A 661 8.47 0.45 2.16
C GLU A 661 7.84 -0.16 3.42
N ASN A 662 6.88 -1.08 3.27
CA ASN A 662 6.26 -1.75 4.42
C ASN A 662 7.24 -2.68 5.12
N LEU A 663 8.10 -3.37 4.36
CA LEU A 663 9.16 -4.23 4.91
C LEU A 663 10.17 -3.43 5.74
N SER A 664 10.52 -2.20 5.32
CA SER A 664 11.44 -1.34 6.08
C SER A 664 10.87 -0.89 7.44
N LYS A 665 9.54 -0.95 7.60
CA LYS A 665 8.81 -0.64 8.84
C LYS A 665 8.49 -1.90 9.66
N LEU A 666 8.92 -3.08 9.21
CA LEU A 666 8.58 -4.35 9.86
C LEU A 666 9.33 -4.50 11.20
N PRO A 667 8.63 -4.75 12.32
CA PRO A 667 9.28 -4.94 13.62
C PRO A 667 10.22 -6.16 13.61
N PRO A 668 11.46 -6.06 14.15
CA PRO A 668 12.41 -7.17 14.16
C PRO A 668 11.90 -8.46 14.81
N LYS A 669 11.09 -8.35 15.88
CA LYS A 669 10.46 -9.52 16.52
C LYS A 669 9.51 -10.28 15.59
N LYS A 670 8.79 -9.58 14.70
CA LYS A 670 7.88 -10.19 13.71
C LYS A 670 8.64 -10.75 12.52
N ALA A 671 9.74 -10.11 12.10
CA ALA A 671 10.60 -10.63 11.03
C ALA A 671 11.14 -12.02 11.40
N LYS A 672 11.53 -12.23 12.67
CA LYS A 672 12.13 -13.48 13.19
C LYS A 672 11.34 -14.75 12.94
N THR A 673 10.01 -14.67 12.91
CA THR A 673 9.16 -15.86 12.71
C THR A 673 8.83 -16.12 11.25
N LYS A 674 9.23 -15.23 10.33
CA LYS A 674 8.81 -15.26 8.93
C LYS A 674 9.97 -15.55 7.98
N ASN A 675 9.68 -16.28 6.91
CA ASN A 675 10.56 -16.44 5.76
C ASN A 675 10.29 -15.29 4.77
N ILE A 676 11.30 -14.71 4.13
CA ILE A 676 11.12 -13.66 3.12
C ILE A 676 11.58 -14.13 1.74
N LEU A 677 10.77 -13.83 0.72
CA LEU A 677 10.99 -14.18 -0.67
C LEU A 677 11.20 -12.90 -1.48
N PHE A 678 12.40 -12.74 -2.02
CA PHE A 678 12.79 -11.65 -2.88
C PHE A 678 12.77 -12.07 -4.35
N PRO A 679 12.01 -11.40 -5.23
CA PRO A 679 11.98 -11.72 -6.65
C PRO A 679 13.27 -11.34 -7.37
N GLY A 680 14.30 -10.86 -6.68
CA GLY A 680 15.57 -10.45 -7.26
C GLY A 680 16.43 -9.69 -6.24
N PRO A 681 17.62 -9.22 -6.65
CA PRO A 681 18.34 -8.19 -5.90
C PRO A 681 17.44 -6.97 -5.66
N LEU A 682 17.64 -6.29 -4.53
CA LEU A 682 16.87 -5.07 -4.28
C LEU A 682 17.21 -4.03 -5.36
N PRO A 683 16.20 -3.37 -5.93
CA PRO A 683 16.45 -2.44 -7.02
C PRO A 683 17.17 -1.21 -6.46
N PHE A 684 18.14 -0.73 -7.22
CA PHE A 684 18.79 0.55 -6.92
C PHE A 684 17.87 1.74 -7.06
N PHE A 685 16.75 1.57 -7.74
CA PHE A 685 15.81 2.62 -8.08
C PHE A 685 14.42 2.21 -7.62
N LYS A 686 13.65 3.18 -7.17
CA LYS A 686 12.22 3.04 -6.91
C LYS A 686 11.48 4.11 -7.69
N MET A 687 10.25 3.80 -8.07
CA MET A 687 9.35 4.79 -8.66
C MET A 687 8.69 5.61 -7.54
N GLU A 688 8.77 6.93 -7.59
CA GLU A 688 8.02 7.88 -6.77
C GLU A 688 7.18 8.80 -7.66
N GLY A 689 5.87 8.55 -7.71
CA GLY A 689 5.01 9.09 -8.75
C GLY A 689 5.53 8.64 -10.13
N ASP A 690 5.75 9.62 -11.00
CA ASP A 690 6.30 9.41 -12.34
C ASP A 690 7.83 9.50 -12.41
N GLN A 691 8.49 9.71 -11.27
CA GLN A 691 9.94 9.90 -11.18
C GLN A 691 10.66 8.65 -10.69
N LEU A 692 11.86 8.43 -11.22
CA LEU A 692 12.76 7.38 -10.79
C LEU A 692 13.73 7.96 -9.75
N VAL A 693 13.69 7.48 -8.53
CA VAL A 693 14.57 7.94 -7.43
C VAL A 693 15.44 6.79 -6.93
N LEU A 694 16.55 7.09 -6.26
CA LEU A 694 17.40 6.07 -5.67
C LEU A 694 16.64 5.32 -4.56
N GLY A 695 16.66 3.99 -4.62
CA GLY A 695 16.08 3.09 -3.63
C GLY A 695 16.88 3.11 -2.32
N GLU A 696 16.16 3.05 -1.19
CA GLU A 696 16.70 3.16 0.17
C GLU A 696 16.17 2.02 1.06
N TYR A 697 16.54 0.77 0.75
CA TYR A 697 15.98 -0.39 1.46
C TYR A 697 16.94 -1.59 1.61
N PHE A 698 18.24 -1.42 1.33
CA PHE A 698 19.18 -2.55 1.40
C PHE A 698 19.35 -3.09 2.82
N ASP A 699 19.06 -2.29 3.83
CA ASP A 699 19.11 -2.66 5.25
C ASP A 699 18.07 -3.70 5.65
N ILE A 700 17.04 -3.93 4.82
CA ILE A 700 16.08 -5.03 4.99
C ILE A 700 16.79 -6.39 5.02
N PHE A 701 17.91 -6.56 4.32
CA PHE A 701 18.70 -7.81 4.34
C PHE A 701 19.20 -8.19 5.72
N LEU A 702 19.38 -7.19 6.58
CA LEU A 702 19.95 -7.38 7.90
C LEU A 702 18.86 -7.70 8.93
N LEU A 703 17.56 -7.48 8.61
CA LEU A 703 16.45 -7.84 9.50
C LEU A 703 16.48 -9.34 9.81
N PRO A 704 16.13 -9.75 11.04
CA PRO A 704 16.42 -11.10 11.52
C PRO A 704 15.42 -12.15 11.02
N PHE A 705 15.15 -12.26 9.72
CA PHE A 705 14.21 -13.24 9.16
C PHE A 705 14.62 -14.70 9.46
N LYS A 706 13.63 -15.60 9.58
CA LYS A 706 13.87 -17.05 9.72
C LYS A 706 14.71 -17.59 8.56
N LYS A 707 14.35 -17.19 7.34
CA LYS A 707 15.08 -17.51 6.09
C LYS A 707 14.89 -16.40 5.07
N ILE A 708 15.94 -16.07 4.33
CA ILE A 708 15.94 -15.10 3.24
C ILE A 708 16.19 -15.84 1.94
N LEU A 709 15.23 -15.80 1.00
CA LEU A 709 15.35 -16.46 -0.30
C LEU A 709 15.30 -15.45 -1.43
N PHE A 710 16.28 -15.52 -2.33
CA PHE A 710 16.32 -14.73 -3.56
C PHE A 710 16.01 -15.58 -4.77
N PHE A 711 15.20 -15.06 -5.67
CA PHE A 711 14.97 -15.64 -6.99
C PHE A 711 15.75 -14.81 -8.00
N CYS A 712 16.77 -15.40 -8.60
CA CYS A 712 17.76 -14.67 -9.37
C CYS A 712 17.94 -15.26 -10.77
N TYR A 713 18.17 -14.39 -11.75
CA TYR A 713 18.66 -14.79 -13.06
C TYR A 713 20.20 -14.77 -13.06
N PRO A 714 20.87 -15.73 -13.73
CA PRO A 714 22.33 -15.69 -13.87
C PRO A 714 22.78 -14.50 -14.72
N GLY A 715 23.99 -14.02 -14.48
CA GLY A 715 24.59 -12.85 -15.13
C GLY A 715 24.43 -11.57 -14.32
N PHE A 716 24.02 -10.47 -14.96
CA PHE A 716 23.94 -9.15 -14.33
C PHE A 716 23.12 -9.13 -13.02
N ASN A 717 21.97 -9.81 -13.00
CA ASN A 717 21.12 -9.92 -11.80
C ASN A 717 21.82 -10.69 -10.67
N GLY A 718 22.54 -11.77 -11.01
CA GLY A 718 23.33 -12.56 -10.08
C GLY A 718 24.52 -11.81 -9.52
N HIS A 719 25.31 -11.14 -10.38
CA HIS A 719 26.40 -10.26 -9.97
C HIS A 719 25.91 -9.18 -8.99
N LEU A 720 24.79 -8.53 -9.31
CA LEU A 720 24.18 -7.49 -8.47
C LEU A 720 23.82 -8.04 -7.09
N LEU A 721 23.13 -9.18 -7.04
CA LEU A 721 22.74 -9.82 -5.80
C LEU A 721 23.97 -10.23 -4.96
N LEU A 722 24.98 -10.86 -5.59
CA LEU A 722 26.20 -11.30 -4.90
C LEU A 722 26.97 -10.13 -4.29
N THR A 723 27.01 -8.98 -4.97
CA THR A 723 27.64 -7.77 -4.46
C THR A 723 26.87 -7.21 -3.27
N GLN A 724 25.53 -7.13 -3.34
CA GLN A 724 24.70 -6.71 -2.19
C GLN A 724 24.88 -7.64 -0.96
N ILE A 725 24.95 -8.95 -1.19
CA ILE A 725 25.19 -9.95 -0.14
C ILE A 725 26.59 -9.79 0.47
N LYS A 726 27.61 -9.55 -0.37
CA LYS A 726 28.98 -9.31 0.07
C LYS A 726 29.08 -8.12 1.00
N VAL A 727 28.45 -7.00 0.65
CA VAL A 727 28.41 -5.81 1.49
C VAL A 727 27.74 -6.08 2.84
N CYS A 728 26.63 -6.84 2.85
CA CYS A 728 26.00 -7.26 4.10
C CYS A 728 26.90 -8.18 4.93
N ASN A 729 27.64 -9.09 4.28
CA ASN A 729 28.60 -9.96 4.94
C ASN A 729 29.75 -9.18 5.55
N ASP A 730 30.32 -8.22 4.82
CA ASP A 730 31.40 -7.39 5.30
C ASP A 730 31.01 -6.63 6.58
N LEU A 731 29.76 -6.15 6.66
CA LEU A 731 29.21 -5.50 7.86
C LEU A 731 28.99 -6.46 9.04
N LEU A 732 28.62 -7.72 8.78
CA LEU A 732 28.35 -8.73 9.82
C LEU A 732 29.59 -9.53 10.22
N SER A 733 30.63 -9.54 9.38
CA SER A 733 31.88 -10.27 9.55
C SER A 733 32.74 -9.67 10.67
N SER A 734 33.77 -10.40 11.13
CA SER A 734 34.79 -9.86 12.03
C SER A 734 35.94 -9.19 11.28
N SER A 735 35.95 -9.27 9.94
CA SER A 735 36.94 -8.63 9.10
C SER A 735 36.71 -7.12 9.02
N ASN A 736 37.79 -6.35 9.18
CA ASN A 736 37.75 -4.92 8.92
C ASN A 736 37.57 -4.68 7.42
N SER A 737 36.42 -4.12 7.06
CA SER A 737 36.08 -3.63 5.73
C SER A 737 35.83 -2.12 5.80
N PRO A 738 35.87 -1.39 4.67
CA PRO A 738 35.50 0.03 4.64
C PRO A 738 34.10 0.27 5.22
N ILE A 739 33.17 -0.65 4.97
CA ILE A 739 31.81 -0.55 5.48
C ILE A 739 31.71 -0.82 6.97
N SER A 740 32.39 -1.86 7.47
CA SER A 740 32.35 -2.17 8.91
C SER A 740 32.97 -1.02 9.72
N ASN A 741 34.02 -0.39 9.18
CA ASN A 741 34.65 0.77 9.78
C ASN A 741 33.74 2.00 9.75
N SER A 742 32.98 2.21 8.66
CA SER A 742 32.00 3.30 8.59
C SER A 742 30.87 3.13 9.61
N ASP A 743 30.31 1.93 9.77
CA ASP A 743 29.27 1.64 10.78
C ASP A 743 29.81 1.84 12.22
N LEU A 744 31.03 1.36 12.47
CA LEU A 744 31.68 1.51 13.77
C LEU A 744 31.97 2.98 14.09
N LYS A 745 32.51 3.76 13.13
CA LYS A 745 32.80 5.19 13.31
C LYS A 745 31.53 5.96 13.66
N ARG A 746 30.40 5.65 13.00
CA ARG A 746 29.09 6.24 13.31
C ARG A 746 28.68 5.95 14.76
N SER A 747 28.73 4.69 15.17
CA SER A 747 28.36 4.29 16.53
C SER A 747 29.27 4.92 17.59
N ILE A 748 30.59 4.94 17.37
CA ILE A 748 31.56 5.60 18.27
C ILE A 748 31.28 7.10 18.37
N THR A 749 30.93 7.75 17.25
CA THR A 749 30.68 9.20 17.20
C THR A 749 29.50 9.60 18.09
N TYR A 750 28.44 8.81 18.11
CA TYR A 750 27.24 9.10 18.90
C TYR A 750 27.33 8.56 20.33
N ASN A 751 28.00 7.42 20.56
CA ASN A 751 28.19 6.83 21.89
C ASN A 751 29.34 7.48 22.71
N LYS A 752 29.72 8.74 22.45
CA LYS A 752 30.83 9.41 23.14
C LYS A 752 30.60 9.62 24.64
N PHE A 753 29.33 9.65 25.08
CA PHE A 753 28.94 9.94 26.46
C PHE A 753 28.63 8.68 27.29
N VAL A 754 28.93 7.50 26.75
CA VAL A 754 28.69 6.23 27.41
C VAL A 754 29.75 5.99 28.50
N ASN A 755 29.31 5.60 29.70
CA ASN A 755 30.16 5.60 30.89
C ASN A 755 30.58 4.19 31.34
N ARG A 756 29.72 3.18 31.19
CA ARG A 756 29.96 1.79 31.60
C ARG A 756 30.39 0.92 30.43
N ILE A 757 29.91 1.19 29.21
CA ILE A 757 30.31 0.41 28.04
C ILE A 757 31.68 0.90 27.50
N PRO A 758 32.66 0.01 27.32
CA PRO A 758 33.91 0.36 26.66
C PRO A 758 33.70 0.75 25.19
N ILE A 759 34.28 1.89 24.79
CA ILE A 759 34.28 2.34 23.39
C ILE A 759 35.40 1.61 22.63
N PRO A 760 35.08 0.82 21.58
CA PRO A 760 36.10 0.12 20.80
C PRO A 760 37.06 1.08 20.08
N ALA A 761 38.33 0.69 19.93
CA ALA A 761 39.30 1.45 19.16
C ALA A 761 39.05 1.34 17.63
N ILE A 762 39.39 2.41 16.90
CA ILE A 762 39.40 2.44 15.43
C ILE A 762 40.81 2.07 14.97
N GLU A 763 40.94 1.01 14.17
CA GLU A 763 42.25 0.43 13.77
C GLU A 763 42.86 1.07 12.51
N SER A 764 42.24 2.09 11.89
CA SER A 764 42.75 2.73 10.66
C SER A 764 42.33 4.19 10.48
N ASP A 765 43.28 5.05 10.08
CA ASP A 765 43.04 6.40 9.53
C ASP A 765 42.40 6.28 8.13
N ILE A 766 41.07 6.28 8.07
CA ILE A 766 40.35 6.42 6.80
C ILE A 766 40.06 7.90 6.63
N SER A 767 40.62 8.48 5.55
CA SER A 767 40.41 9.87 5.12
C SER A 767 38.94 10.28 5.24
N ASP A 768 38.69 11.43 5.85
CA ASP A 768 37.37 12.05 6.10
C ASP A 768 36.59 12.48 4.84
N ASN A 769 36.87 11.90 3.68
CA ASN A 769 36.13 12.15 2.44
C ASN A 769 34.85 11.31 2.34
N ILE A 770 34.13 11.12 3.44
CA ILE A 770 32.72 10.73 3.38
C ILE A 770 31.94 12.04 3.39
N SER A 771 31.88 12.68 2.22
CA SER A 771 31.01 13.81 1.95
C SER A 771 29.58 13.50 2.40
N ASP A 772 28.96 14.41 3.16
CA ASP A 772 27.54 14.82 3.20
C ASP A 772 26.44 13.87 2.67
N VAL A 773 26.54 12.56 2.88
CA VAL A 773 25.59 11.62 2.28
C VAL A 773 24.57 11.17 3.32
N GLU A 774 23.31 11.53 3.07
CA GLU A 774 22.08 11.27 3.86
C GLU A 774 21.75 9.77 4.08
N ILE A 775 22.61 8.86 3.62
CA ILE A 775 22.30 7.46 3.34
C ILE A 775 23.02 6.54 4.35
N SER A 776 22.38 5.44 4.78
CA SER A 776 22.97 4.46 5.71
C SER A 776 24.34 3.94 5.23
N PRO A 777 25.22 3.47 6.14
CA PRO A 777 26.52 2.91 5.76
C PRO A 777 26.41 1.78 4.72
N LEU A 778 25.40 0.93 4.86
CA LEU A 778 25.07 -0.14 3.92
C LEU A 778 24.73 0.41 2.53
N ASN A 779 23.76 1.30 2.46
CA ASN A 779 23.29 1.85 1.18
C ASN A 779 24.38 2.69 0.49
N SER A 780 25.18 3.43 1.25
CA SER A 780 26.32 4.22 0.76
C SER A 780 27.42 3.32 0.20
N ALA A 781 27.82 2.28 0.94
CA ALA A 781 28.85 1.34 0.51
C ALA A 781 28.43 0.56 -0.73
N ILE A 782 27.18 0.09 -0.79
CA ILE A 782 26.61 -0.54 -1.97
C ILE A 782 26.75 0.45 -3.14
N LYS A 783 26.17 1.66 -3.06
CA LYS A 783 26.28 2.68 -4.12
C LYS A 783 27.73 2.97 -4.53
N ALA A 784 28.66 3.07 -3.57
CA ALA A 784 30.08 3.33 -3.84
C ALA A 784 30.81 2.15 -4.49
N GLU A 785 30.50 0.90 -4.15
CA GLU A 785 31.10 -0.29 -4.78
C GLU A 785 30.71 -0.36 -6.26
N TYR A 786 29.45 -0.08 -6.60
CA TYR A 786 29.04 0.07 -8.01
C TYR A 786 29.68 1.28 -8.68
N GLY A 787 29.86 2.37 -7.94
CA GLY A 787 30.62 3.54 -8.42
C GLY A 787 32.10 3.25 -8.70
N LYS A 788 32.72 2.23 -8.08
CA LYS A 788 34.12 1.81 -8.28
C LYS A 788 34.28 0.72 -9.35
N LEU A 789 33.28 -0.15 -9.50
CA LEU A 789 33.13 -1.09 -10.62
C LEU A 789 33.02 -0.37 -11.99
N SER A 790 32.90 0.96 -11.97
CA SER A 790 32.96 1.89 -13.10
C SER A 790 34.22 1.81 -13.98
N SER A 791 35.27 1.12 -13.52
CA SER A 791 36.48 0.89 -14.31
C SER A 791 36.40 -0.34 -15.23
N ASP A 792 35.52 -1.31 -14.94
CA ASP A 792 35.52 -2.61 -15.63
C ASP A 792 34.18 -3.01 -16.31
N SER A 793 33.12 -2.18 -16.29
CA SER A 793 31.93 -2.44 -17.12
C SER A 793 31.16 -1.19 -17.59
N ASP A 794 30.99 -1.05 -18.92
CA ASP A 794 30.24 0.05 -19.55
C ASP A 794 28.75 0.10 -19.18
N THR A 795 28.17 -1.03 -18.77
CA THR A 795 26.72 -1.18 -18.51
C THR A 795 26.30 -0.55 -17.19
N GLN A 796 27.09 -0.74 -16.13
CA GLN A 796 26.82 -0.16 -14.81
C GLN A 796 27.06 1.36 -14.81
N ASN A 797 27.98 1.81 -15.66
CA ASN A 797 28.27 3.22 -15.90
C ASN A 797 27.08 4.00 -16.49
N GLU A 798 26.30 3.41 -17.41
CA GLU A 798 25.16 4.08 -18.04
C GLU A 798 23.95 4.20 -17.09
N ASP A 799 23.67 3.16 -16.30
CA ASP A 799 22.60 3.18 -15.29
C ASP A 799 22.88 4.30 -14.28
N PHE A 800 24.02 4.25 -13.59
CA PHE A 800 24.39 5.24 -12.55
C PHE A 800 24.55 6.66 -13.10
N LYS A 801 25.11 6.86 -14.32
CA LYS A 801 25.18 8.19 -14.95
C LYS A 801 23.80 8.75 -15.26
N THR A 802 22.87 7.94 -15.76
CA THR A 802 21.50 8.39 -16.05
C THR A 802 20.79 8.87 -14.79
N LEU A 803 20.97 8.20 -13.65
CA LEU A 803 20.35 8.65 -12.40
C LEU A 803 21.11 9.76 -11.72
N SER A 804 22.45 9.79 -11.83
CA SER A 804 23.20 10.97 -11.41
C SER A 804 22.73 12.19 -12.19
N ASN A 805 22.34 12.04 -13.46
CA ASN A 805 21.72 13.11 -14.24
C ASN A 805 20.30 13.43 -13.72
N ILE A 806 19.45 12.43 -13.46
CA ILE A 806 18.13 12.66 -12.81
C ILE A 806 18.31 13.37 -11.45
N TRP A 807 19.28 12.96 -10.66
CA TRP A 807 19.59 13.54 -9.35
C TRP A 807 20.15 14.95 -9.45
N LYS A 808 21.00 15.23 -10.46
CA LYS A 808 21.47 16.59 -10.77
C LYS A 808 20.35 17.49 -11.30
N GLU A 809 19.37 16.93 -12.00
CA GLU A 809 18.15 17.65 -12.40
C GLU A 809 17.26 17.94 -11.19
N LEU A 810 17.20 17.04 -10.21
CA LEU A 810 16.46 17.21 -8.95
C LEU A 810 17.19 18.13 -7.94
N GLU A 811 18.52 18.15 -7.93
CA GLU A 811 19.36 19.02 -7.07
C GLU A 811 19.39 20.48 -7.52
N LYS A 812 18.91 20.79 -8.73
CA LYS A 812 18.53 22.15 -9.10
C LYS A 812 17.27 22.55 -8.31
N LYS A 813 17.51 22.92 -7.05
CA LYS A 813 16.48 23.37 -6.10
C LYS A 813 15.72 24.60 -6.61
N PRO A 814 14.56 24.85 -5.99
CA PRO A 814 13.28 24.98 -6.66
C PRO A 814 13.17 26.34 -7.33
N VAL A 815 12.38 26.41 -8.41
CA VAL A 815 11.61 27.64 -8.63
C VAL A 815 10.83 27.83 -7.34
N GLN A 816 11.16 28.87 -6.57
CA GLN A 816 10.32 29.30 -5.46
C GLN A 816 8.87 29.22 -5.95
N PRO A 817 7.90 28.75 -5.15
CA PRO A 817 6.56 29.25 -5.36
C PRO A 817 6.71 30.75 -5.12
N THR A 818 6.94 31.51 -6.20
CA THR A 818 6.40 32.85 -6.27
C THR A 818 5.00 32.62 -5.78
N LYS A 819 4.67 33.25 -4.65
CA LYS A 819 3.32 33.74 -4.49
C LYS A 819 2.98 34.32 -5.86
N SER A 820 2.27 33.57 -6.68
CA SER A 820 1.24 34.20 -7.47
C SER A 820 0.32 34.75 -6.38
N THR A 821 0.66 35.96 -5.93
CA THR A 821 -0.33 37.02 -6.06
C THR A 821 -1.01 36.72 -7.37
N TYR A 822 -2.18 36.09 -7.27
CA TYR A 822 -3.22 36.19 -8.27
C TYR A 822 -3.37 37.69 -8.50
N ILE A 823 -2.55 38.21 -9.41
CA ILE A 823 -2.92 39.35 -10.20
C ILE A 823 -4.08 38.75 -10.96
N HIS A 824 -5.28 39.10 -10.53
CA HIS A 824 -6.44 39.17 -11.41
C HIS A 824 -5.99 39.94 -12.64
N ASN A 825 -5.45 39.22 -13.63
CA ASN A 825 -5.42 39.70 -14.98
C ASN A 825 -6.88 39.63 -15.41
N ASN A 826 -7.55 40.74 -15.15
CA ASN A 826 -8.65 41.23 -15.94
C ASN A 826 -8.19 41.23 -17.41
N SER A 827 -8.30 40.09 -18.08
CA SER A 827 -8.60 40.06 -19.50
C SER A 827 -10.10 40.32 -19.62
N SER A 828 -10.41 41.61 -19.63
CA SER A 828 -11.58 42.27 -20.21
C SER A 828 -12.55 41.36 -20.98
N GLY A 829 -13.70 41.14 -20.35
CA GLY A 829 -14.93 40.63 -20.95
C GLY A 829 -16.05 40.71 -19.91
N HIS A 830 -16.49 41.94 -19.59
CA HIS A 830 -17.59 42.29 -18.69
C HIS A 830 -17.58 41.72 -17.24
N ASN A 831 -17.37 42.63 -16.28
CA ASN A 831 -17.82 42.46 -14.91
C ASN A 831 -19.32 42.12 -14.90
N GLN A 832 -19.68 40.84 -14.71
CA GLN A 832 -20.94 40.47 -14.08
C GLN A 832 -20.63 40.23 -12.62
N GLU A 833 -21.22 41.05 -11.75
CA GLU A 833 -21.39 40.72 -10.33
C GLU A 833 -21.88 39.27 -10.26
N ILE A 834 -21.17 38.41 -9.51
CA ILE A 834 -21.52 36.99 -9.43
C ILE A 834 -22.86 36.88 -8.71
N ASN A 835 -23.95 36.86 -9.49
CA ASN A 835 -25.29 36.57 -9.00
C ASN A 835 -25.27 35.16 -8.39
N LYS A 836 -25.51 35.10 -7.08
CA LYS A 836 -25.63 33.83 -6.35
C LYS A 836 -27.10 33.58 -6.06
N ILE A 837 -27.62 32.47 -6.54
CA ILE A 837 -29.00 32.03 -6.24
C ILE A 837 -29.00 31.40 -4.86
N SER A 838 -29.98 31.77 -4.04
CA SER A 838 -30.14 31.22 -2.69
C SER A 838 -31.33 30.27 -2.59
N ILE A 839 -31.06 29.06 -2.13
CA ILE A 839 -32.01 27.95 -2.06
C ILE A 839 -32.15 27.52 -0.60
N ASN A 840 -33.39 27.43 -0.09
CA ASN A 840 -33.64 26.83 1.21
C ASN A 840 -33.93 25.33 1.04
N VAL A 841 -33.18 24.50 1.77
CA VAL A 841 -33.20 23.05 1.64
C VAL A 841 -33.51 22.40 2.99
N GLU A 842 -34.50 21.50 3.03
CA GLU A 842 -34.86 20.68 4.20
C GLU A 842 -34.16 19.32 4.15
N PHE A 843 -33.48 18.94 5.24
CA PHE A 843 -32.84 17.63 5.38
C PHE A 843 -33.74 16.62 6.11
N SER A 844 -33.36 15.33 6.04
CA SER A 844 -34.08 14.22 6.68
C SER A 844 -34.20 14.33 8.21
N ASN A 845 -33.40 15.17 8.86
CA ASN A 845 -33.47 15.46 10.30
C ASN A 845 -34.38 16.66 10.64
N GLY A 846 -35.06 17.25 9.65
CA GLY A 846 -35.95 18.41 9.79
C GLY A 846 -35.23 19.76 9.88
N VAL A 847 -33.90 19.80 9.72
CA VAL A 847 -33.14 21.06 9.67
C VAL A 847 -33.32 21.71 8.30
N ILE A 848 -33.63 23.01 8.29
CA ILE A 848 -33.69 23.83 7.10
C ILE A 848 -32.41 24.66 7.02
N GLU A 849 -31.71 24.58 5.90
CA GLU A 849 -30.48 25.32 5.65
C GLU A 849 -30.57 26.11 4.35
N LYS A 850 -30.00 27.31 4.37
CA LYS A 850 -29.88 28.17 3.18
C LYS A 850 -28.54 27.91 2.50
N ILE A 851 -28.59 27.58 1.21
CA ILE A 851 -27.43 27.23 0.38
C ILE A 851 -27.33 28.23 -0.77
N TYR A 852 -26.11 28.53 -1.20
CA TYR A 852 -25.82 29.48 -2.26
C TYR A 852 -25.03 28.79 -3.36
N PHE A 853 -25.48 28.96 -4.60
CA PHE A 853 -24.74 28.53 -5.78
C PHE A 853 -24.62 29.70 -6.76
N LYS A 854 -23.63 29.63 -7.67
CA LYS A 854 -23.54 30.61 -8.76
C LYS A 854 -24.69 30.36 -9.74
N GLU A 855 -25.21 31.43 -10.33
CA GLU A 855 -26.12 31.32 -11.47
C GLU A 855 -25.52 30.38 -12.55
N ARG A 856 -26.36 29.54 -13.15
CA ARG A 856 -26.09 28.53 -14.18
C ARG A 856 -25.28 27.32 -13.75
N THR A 857 -24.99 27.17 -12.46
CA THR A 857 -24.35 25.95 -11.97
C THR A 857 -25.28 24.77 -12.18
N LEU A 858 -24.73 23.64 -12.64
CA LEU A 858 -25.50 22.42 -12.85
C LEU A 858 -25.53 21.57 -11.57
N ILE A 859 -26.73 21.14 -11.16
CA ILE A 859 -26.96 20.36 -9.94
C ILE A 859 -27.73 19.07 -10.24
N ARG A 860 -27.43 18.01 -9.48
CA ARG A 860 -28.10 16.72 -9.57
C ARG A 860 -29.42 16.76 -8.79
N LYS A 861 -30.52 16.55 -9.49
CA LYS A 861 -31.87 16.36 -8.97
C LYS A 861 -32.26 14.87 -9.06
N LYS A 862 -33.11 14.38 -8.14
CA LYS A 862 -33.67 13.03 -8.22
C LYS A 862 -34.89 13.01 -9.14
N GLY A 863 -34.83 12.20 -10.19
CA GLY A 863 -35.92 11.96 -11.14
C GLY A 863 -36.93 10.90 -10.66
N LEU A 864 -37.95 10.62 -11.49
CA LEU A 864 -39.08 9.74 -11.16
C LEU A 864 -38.71 8.26 -10.96
N ASN A 865 -37.58 7.80 -11.52
CA ASN A 865 -37.13 6.39 -11.51
C ASN A 865 -35.90 6.13 -10.62
N ASP A 866 -35.62 6.97 -9.62
CA ASP A 866 -34.34 6.98 -8.88
C ASP A 866 -33.09 7.19 -9.77
N GLU A 867 -33.31 7.68 -11.00
CA GLU A 867 -32.27 8.23 -11.85
C GLU A 867 -32.00 9.67 -11.41
N LEU A 868 -30.75 10.07 -11.50
CA LEU A 868 -30.37 11.46 -11.20
C LEU A 868 -30.53 12.24 -12.50
N ASP A 869 -30.99 13.48 -12.45
CA ASP A 869 -31.05 14.40 -13.60
C ASP A 869 -30.09 15.55 -13.32
N LEU A 870 -29.36 16.02 -14.33
CA LEU A 870 -28.54 17.22 -14.21
C LEU A 870 -29.35 18.42 -14.72
N VAL A 871 -29.58 19.40 -13.86
CA VAL A 871 -30.38 20.58 -14.20
C VAL A 871 -29.67 21.87 -13.77
N PRO A 872 -29.84 22.97 -14.52
CA PRO A 872 -29.49 24.29 -14.02
C PRO A 872 -30.26 24.58 -12.74
N ILE A 873 -29.62 25.29 -11.81
CA ILE A 873 -30.21 25.60 -10.51
C ILE A 873 -31.47 26.47 -10.64
N GLU A 874 -31.56 27.29 -11.68
CA GLU A 874 -32.71 28.14 -12.01
C GLU A 874 -33.98 27.33 -12.30
N ASP A 875 -33.81 26.09 -12.76
CA ASP A 875 -34.90 25.21 -13.18
C ASP A 875 -35.40 24.30 -12.04
N LEU A 876 -34.83 24.40 -10.84
CA LEU A 876 -35.35 23.71 -9.66
C LEU A 876 -36.74 24.23 -9.28
N ILE A 877 -37.57 23.38 -8.66
CA ILE A 877 -38.87 23.79 -8.13
C ILE A 877 -39.05 23.31 -6.69
N PRO A 878 -39.89 23.98 -5.87
CA PRO A 878 -40.25 23.51 -4.54
C PRO A 878 -40.73 22.04 -4.57
N GLY A 879 -40.15 21.21 -3.72
CA GLY A 879 -40.36 19.76 -3.67
C GLY A 879 -39.26 18.93 -4.36
N ASP A 880 -38.34 19.56 -5.10
CA ASP A 880 -37.26 18.85 -5.75
C ASP A 880 -36.22 18.31 -4.76
N GLN A 881 -35.82 17.06 -4.97
CA GLN A 881 -34.79 16.41 -4.16
C GLN A 881 -33.43 16.55 -4.84
N ILE A 882 -32.46 17.17 -4.18
CA ILE A 882 -31.16 17.53 -4.76
C ILE A 882 -29.98 16.92 -4.00
N PHE A 883 -28.86 16.75 -4.70
CA PHE A 883 -27.59 16.26 -4.16
C PHE A 883 -26.49 17.31 -4.31
N TYR A 884 -25.71 17.52 -3.25
CA TYR A 884 -24.57 18.44 -3.24
C TYR A 884 -23.52 18.01 -2.19
N ILE A 885 -22.36 18.67 -2.18
CA ILE A 885 -21.25 18.37 -1.26
C ILE A 885 -21.28 19.31 -0.04
N GLY A 886 -21.29 18.71 1.17
CA GLY A 886 -21.32 19.41 2.45
C GLY A 886 -19.97 19.95 2.91
N THR A 887 -19.25 20.68 2.06
CA THR A 887 -18.03 21.44 2.39
C THR A 887 -18.36 22.90 2.75
N GLU A 888 -17.39 23.66 3.27
CA GLU A 888 -17.59 25.08 3.61
C GLU A 888 -18.03 25.93 2.40
N GLU A 889 -17.54 25.60 1.21
CA GLU A 889 -17.87 26.31 -0.04
C GLU A 889 -19.18 25.83 -0.69
N LYS A 890 -19.74 24.70 -0.25
CA LYS A 890 -20.97 24.07 -0.75
C LYS A 890 -21.04 24.02 -2.28
N GLU A 891 -20.28 23.09 -2.87
CA GLU A 891 -20.23 22.89 -4.33
C GLU A 891 -21.16 21.76 -4.81
N THR A 892 -21.46 21.73 -6.12
CA THR A 892 -22.17 20.62 -6.74
C THR A 892 -21.26 19.40 -6.85
N VAL A 893 -21.85 18.20 -6.81
CA VAL A 893 -21.10 16.94 -6.75
C VAL A 893 -20.18 16.77 -7.96
N ASP A 894 -20.66 17.15 -9.14
CA ASP A 894 -19.91 17.06 -10.39
C ASP A 894 -18.73 18.05 -10.41
N ASN A 895 -18.92 19.31 -9.99
CA ASN A 895 -17.82 20.29 -9.96
C ASN A 895 -16.77 19.95 -8.91
N TYR A 896 -17.17 19.44 -7.74
CA TYR A 896 -16.23 18.95 -6.73
C TYR A 896 -15.34 17.80 -7.24
N LEU A 897 -15.92 16.86 -8.00
CA LEU A 897 -15.19 15.72 -8.55
C LEU A 897 -14.37 16.06 -9.80
N LEU A 898 -14.78 17.09 -10.54
CA LEU A 898 -14.13 17.51 -11.79
C LEU A 898 -13.19 18.70 -11.60
N ASN A 899 -13.08 19.25 -10.40
CA ASN A 899 -12.27 20.45 -10.12
C ASN A 899 -10.81 20.25 -10.58
N ASP A 900 -10.22 19.09 -10.28
CA ASP A 900 -8.86 18.75 -10.73
C ASP A 900 -8.78 18.59 -12.27
N PHE A 901 -9.82 18.00 -12.89
CA PHE A 901 -9.85 17.78 -14.34
C PHE A 901 -9.97 19.09 -15.14
N PHE A 902 -10.72 20.05 -14.61
CA PHE A 902 -11.01 21.31 -15.27
C PHE A 902 -10.03 22.43 -14.93
N SER A 903 -9.47 22.43 -13.71
CA SER A 903 -8.47 23.44 -13.28
C SER A 903 -7.17 23.39 -14.09
N GLU A 904 -6.77 22.23 -14.61
CA GLU A 904 -5.60 22.12 -15.49
C GLU A 904 -5.84 22.68 -16.91
N ARG A 905 -7.10 23.00 -17.27
CA ARG A 905 -7.54 23.26 -18.65
C ARG A 905 -8.30 24.58 -18.82
N ASP A 906 -8.40 25.40 -17.78
CA ASP A 906 -9.19 26.64 -17.76
C ASP A 906 -10.60 26.46 -18.38
N SER A 907 -11.29 25.38 -18.00
CA SER A 907 -12.61 25.02 -18.56
C SER A 907 -13.59 24.58 -17.46
N SER A 908 -14.83 24.23 -17.81
CA SER A 908 -15.83 23.75 -16.85
C SER A 908 -16.83 22.80 -17.49
N LEU A 909 -17.60 22.08 -16.67
CA LEU A 909 -18.67 21.20 -17.16
C LEU A 909 -19.75 22.02 -17.88
N GLU A 910 -20.05 23.20 -17.35
CA GLU A 910 -20.99 24.16 -17.93
C GLU A 910 -20.54 24.56 -19.34
N ARG A 911 -19.25 24.85 -19.57
CA ARG A 911 -18.71 25.19 -20.89
C ARG A 911 -18.87 24.07 -21.93
N ILE A 912 -18.77 22.81 -21.51
CA ILE A 912 -18.98 21.64 -22.40
C ILE A 912 -20.46 21.47 -22.77
N LEU A 913 -21.35 21.69 -21.80
CA LEU A 913 -22.79 21.48 -21.96
C LEU A 913 -23.52 22.69 -22.53
N GLU A 914 -22.90 23.87 -22.51
CA GLU A 914 -23.44 25.13 -23.02
C GLU A 914 -24.07 25.02 -24.41
N PRO A 915 -23.49 24.31 -25.40
CA PRO A 915 -24.11 24.17 -26.72
C PRO A 915 -25.46 23.46 -26.70
N LEU A 916 -25.65 22.50 -25.79
CA LEU A 916 -26.89 21.74 -25.67
C LEU A 916 -27.92 22.46 -24.79
N THR A 917 -27.48 23.08 -23.70
CA THR A 917 -28.35 23.90 -22.84
C THR A 917 -28.85 25.12 -23.60
N ALA A 918 -27.96 25.86 -24.27
CA ALA A 918 -28.30 27.01 -25.11
C ALA A 918 -29.25 26.61 -26.26
N LEU A 919 -29.06 25.46 -26.90
CA LEU A 919 -29.98 24.95 -27.93
C LEU A 919 -31.38 24.67 -27.37
N SER A 920 -31.48 24.07 -26.18
CA SER A 920 -32.74 23.80 -25.50
C SER A 920 -33.44 25.09 -25.06
N THR A 921 -32.69 26.03 -24.49
CA THR A 921 -33.17 27.37 -24.12
C THR A 921 -33.65 28.14 -25.35
N PHE A 922 -32.88 28.14 -26.43
CA PHE A 922 -33.23 28.79 -27.69
C PHE A 922 -34.54 28.28 -28.25
N TYR A 923 -34.69 26.95 -28.35
CA TYR A 923 -35.95 26.36 -28.80
C TYR A 923 -37.12 26.75 -27.88
N THR A 924 -36.96 26.62 -26.57
CA THR A 924 -38.02 26.91 -25.60
C THR A 924 -38.46 28.38 -25.62
N VAL A 925 -37.52 29.32 -25.79
CA VAL A 925 -37.83 30.76 -25.85
C VAL A 925 -38.55 31.09 -27.15
N ILE A 926 -38.04 30.62 -28.29
CA ILE A 926 -38.57 30.97 -29.60
C ILE A 926 -39.88 30.21 -29.93
N SER A 927 -40.04 28.97 -29.47
CA SER A 927 -41.27 28.20 -29.68
C SER A 927 -42.47 28.75 -28.91
N ASN A 928 -42.22 29.54 -27.86
CA ASN A 928 -43.24 30.17 -27.01
C ASN A 928 -43.59 31.60 -27.48
N ILE A 929 -43.08 32.05 -28.63
CA ILE A 929 -43.52 33.30 -29.24
C ILE A 929 -45.00 33.16 -29.62
N PRO A 930 -45.87 34.08 -29.16
CA PRO A 930 -47.29 33.98 -29.41
C PRO A 930 -47.61 34.06 -30.92
N VAL A 931 -48.50 33.17 -31.35
CA VAL A 931 -49.13 33.23 -32.67
C VAL A 931 -50.30 34.20 -32.55
N ASP A 932 -50.06 35.47 -32.88
CA ASP A 932 -51.07 36.52 -32.88
C ASP A 932 -51.01 37.26 -34.23
N THR A 933 -52.16 37.53 -34.82
CA THR A 933 -52.29 38.17 -36.14
C THR A 933 -52.70 39.64 -36.06
N GLU A 934 -53.01 40.16 -34.86
CA GLU A 934 -53.60 41.51 -34.71
C GLU A 934 -52.67 42.54 -34.01
N SER A 935 -51.53 42.11 -33.47
CA SER A 935 -50.65 42.94 -32.63
C SER A 935 -49.31 43.30 -33.32
N ASP A 936 -48.80 44.51 -33.08
CA ASP A 936 -47.46 44.93 -33.49
C ASP A 936 -46.39 44.19 -32.64
N PRO A 937 -45.37 43.55 -33.26
CA PRO A 937 -44.34 42.79 -32.56
C PRO A 937 -43.66 43.55 -31.40
N GLU A 938 -43.58 44.89 -31.48
CA GLU A 938 -42.96 45.69 -30.41
C GLU A 938 -43.70 45.58 -29.05
N TYR A 939 -45.01 45.35 -29.06
CA TYR A 939 -45.82 45.19 -27.84
C TYR A 939 -45.81 43.76 -27.26
N LEU A 940 -45.42 42.77 -28.06
CA LEU A 940 -45.35 41.36 -27.66
C LEU A 940 -43.94 40.93 -27.21
N TYR A 941 -42.93 41.78 -27.40
CA TYR A 941 -41.56 41.51 -27.00
C TYR A 941 -41.41 41.44 -25.48
N ASN A 942 -41.33 40.22 -24.95
CA ASN A 942 -41.08 39.99 -23.53
C ASN A 942 -39.57 40.03 -23.23
N LYS A 943 -39.08 41.18 -22.74
CA LYS A 943 -37.68 41.38 -22.33
C LYS A 943 -37.16 40.32 -21.35
N SER A 944 -38.01 39.82 -20.45
CA SER A 944 -37.63 38.81 -19.46
C SER A 944 -37.45 37.43 -20.12
N ASN A 945 -38.37 37.03 -21.00
CA ASN A 945 -38.30 35.74 -21.69
C ASN A 945 -37.16 35.70 -22.73
N MET A 946 -37.05 36.75 -23.56
CA MET A 946 -35.96 36.88 -24.54
C MET A 946 -34.60 37.10 -23.86
N GLY A 947 -34.59 37.66 -22.65
CA GLY A 947 -33.41 37.82 -21.81
C GLY A 947 -32.69 36.52 -21.45
N ARG A 948 -33.37 35.36 -21.57
CA ARG A 948 -32.76 34.03 -21.37
C ARG A 948 -31.74 33.67 -22.45
N LEU A 949 -31.82 34.29 -23.64
CA LEU A 949 -30.82 34.16 -24.73
C LEU A 949 -29.63 35.07 -24.47
N HIS A 950 -28.95 34.83 -23.36
CA HIS A 950 -28.01 35.76 -22.77
C HIS A 950 -26.78 36.06 -23.64
N TRP A 951 -26.43 35.14 -24.55
CA TRP A 951 -25.29 35.26 -25.47
C TRP A 951 -25.56 36.21 -26.64
N LEU A 952 -26.81 36.56 -26.88
CA LEU A 952 -27.21 37.55 -27.89
C LEU A 952 -27.32 38.94 -27.23
N ASN A 953 -26.95 39.99 -27.96
CA ASN A 953 -27.17 41.37 -27.53
C ASN A 953 -28.66 41.79 -27.71
N GLU A 954 -29.05 42.95 -27.19
CA GLU A 954 -30.46 43.39 -27.23
C GLU A 954 -30.99 43.52 -28.67
N ASP A 955 -30.16 43.98 -29.60
CA ASP A 955 -30.53 44.18 -31.01
C ASP A 955 -30.70 42.84 -31.74
N GLU A 956 -29.78 41.89 -31.52
CA GLU A 956 -29.87 40.51 -32.05
C GLU A 956 -31.10 39.79 -31.53
N ARG A 957 -31.41 39.91 -30.23
CA ARG A 957 -32.63 39.32 -29.64
C ARG A 957 -33.89 39.91 -30.27
N TYR A 958 -33.93 41.23 -30.45
CA TYR A 958 -35.07 41.91 -31.06
C TYR A 958 -35.26 41.50 -32.53
N VAL A 959 -34.18 41.48 -33.32
CA VAL A 959 -34.21 41.03 -34.73
C VAL A 959 -34.64 39.57 -34.84
N LEU A 960 -34.11 38.69 -33.97
CA LEU A 960 -34.50 37.28 -33.94
C LEU A 960 -35.98 37.09 -33.59
N PHE A 961 -36.49 37.83 -32.59
CA PHE A 961 -37.91 37.78 -32.21
C PHE A 961 -38.79 38.25 -33.37
N SER A 962 -38.49 39.41 -33.95
CA SER A 962 -39.26 39.98 -35.06
C SER A 962 -39.27 39.06 -36.27
N LEU A 963 -38.13 38.47 -36.61
CA LEU A 963 -38.02 37.52 -37.73
C LEU A 963 -38.79 36.22 -37.45
N ALA A 964 -38.69 35.66 -36.24
CA ALA A 964 -39.47 34.48 -35.85
C ALA A 964 -40.97 34.76 -35.88
N TYR A 965 -41.42 35.91 -35.35
CA TYR A 965 -42.82 36.34 -35.36
C TYR A 965 -43.37 36.52 -36.78
N LEU A 966 -42.61 37.19 -37.66
CA LEU A 966 -42.99 37.40 -39.06
C LEU A 966 -43.10 36.07 -39.82
N LEU A 967 -42.13 35.16 -39.64
CA LEU A 967 -42.12 33.85 -40.29
C LEU A 967 -43.22 32.90 -39.77
N THR A 968 -43.78 33.13 -38.58
CA THR A 968 -44.84 32.28 -38.01
C THR A 968 -46.26 32.82 -38.24
N ASN A 969 -46.44 34.14 -38.41
CA ASN A 969 -47.76 34.78 -38.36
C ASN A 969 -48.21 35.45 -39.67
N TYR A 970 -47.33 35.67 -40.65
CA TYR A 970 -47.68 36.30 -41.94
C TYR A 970 -47.64 35.31 -43.11
N ASP A 971 -48.72 35.25 -43.91
CA ASP A 971 -48.71 34.64 -45.26
C ASP A 971 -47.85 35.53 -46.17
N LEU A 972 -46.67 35.02 -46.56
CA LEU A 972 -45.57 35.79 -47.13
C LEU A 972 -45.84 36.28 -48.56
N THR A 973 -46.46 37.47 -48.69
CA THR A 973 -46.38 38.33 -49.89
C THR A 973 -45.40 39.52 -49.73
N GLY A 974 -44.62 39.57 -48.65
CA GLY A 974 -43.62 40.61 -48.39
C GLY A 974 -42.18 40.12 -48.48
N GLU A 975 -41.67 39.88 -49.70
CA GLU A 975 -40.24 39.61 -49.93
C GLU A 975 -39.35 40.76 -49.41
N ASP A 976 -39.86 42.00 -49.43
CA ASP A 976 -39.11 43.22 -49.07
C ASP A 976 -38.76 43.31 -47.56
N ILE A 977 -39.64 42.89 -46.65
CA ILE A 977 -39.41 43.00 -45.19
C ILE A 977 -38.42 41.91 -44.70
N LEU A 978 -38.47 40.73 -45.32
CA LEU A 978 -37.49 39.65 -45.07
C LEU A 978 -36.10 40.03 -45.59
N LEU A 979 -36.04 40.76 -46.71
CA LEU A 979 -34.80 41.35 -47.24
C LEU A 979 -34.23 42.42 -46.28
N ASP A 980 -35.07 43.28 -45.71
CA ASP A 980 -34.63 44.32 -44.75
C ASP A 980 -34.02 43.72 -43.47
N TYR A 981 -34.66 42.70 -42.88
CA TYR A 981 -34.12 42.05 -41.68
C TYR A 981 -32.93 41.14 -41.97
N SER A 982 -32.85 40.51 -43.14
CA SER A 982 -31.71 39.65 -43.52
C SER A 982 -30.45 40.42 -43.92
N GLN A 983 -30.59 41.69 -44.30
CA GLN A 983 -29.45 42.59 -44.54
C GLN A 983 -28.93 43.26 -43.27
N SER A 984 -29.68 43.21 -42.16
CA SER A 984 -29.27 43.73 -40.85
C SER A 984 -27.97 43.10 -40.38
N ASP A 985 -27.06 43.93 -39.86
CA ASP A 985 -25.81 43.46 -39.24
C ASP A 985 -26.08 42.58 -38.00
N SER A 986 -27.25 42.73 -37.36
CA SER A 986 -27.65 41.98 -36.16
C SER A 986 -28.41 40.67 -36.48
N PHE A 987 -28.46 40.25 -37.75
CA PHE A 987 -29.07 38.99 -38.14
C PHE A 987 -28.10 37.82 -37.94
N ILE A 988 -28.41 36.93 -36.99
CA ILE A 988 -27.51 35.84 -36.57
C ILE A 988 -27.22 34.79 -37.66
N TRP A 989 -28.04 34.71 -38.72
CA TRP A 989 -27.83 33.78 -39.84
C TRP A 989 -27.38 34.48 -41.13
N ARG A 990 -26.91 35.72 -41.02
CA ARG A 990 -26.39 36.48 -42.15
C ARG A 990 -25.24 35.73 -42.82
N ASP A 991 -25.24 35.73 -44.14
CA ASP A 991 -24.28 35.02 -45.01
C ASP A 991 -24.25 33.48 -44.86
N LEU A 992 -25.09 32.90 -43.99
CA LEU A 992 -25.17 31.45 -43.76
C LEU A 992 -26.37 30.80 -44.45
N ILE A 993 -27.51 31.50 -44.54
CA ILE A 993 -28.74 30.99 -45.18
C ILE A 993 -29.37 32.08 -46.05
N ASN A 994 -29.85 31.70 -47.24
CA ASN A 994 -30.62 32.59 -48.10
C ASN A 994 -32.03 32.81 -47.51
N PRO A 995 -32.52 34.05 -47.40
CA PRO A 995 -33.87 34.36 -46.92
C PRO A 995 -35.00 33.58 -47.58
N GLN A 996 -34.84 33.22 -48.86
CA GLN A 996 -35.81 32.39 -49.60
C GLN A 996 -35.91 30.97 -49.06
N ASP A 997 -34.80 30.39 -48.58
CA ASP A 997 -34.79 29.05 -47.99
C ASP A 997 -35.48 29.03 -46.63
N LEU A 998 -35.34 30.10 -45.83
CA LEU A 998 -36.08 30.27 -44.57
C LEU A 998 -37.59 30.35 -44.82
N ASN A 999 -38.02 31.13 -45.81
CA ASN A 999 -39.42 31.23 -46.20
C ASN A 999 -39.99 29.83 -46.59
N ASN A 1000 -39.25 29.06 -47.40
CA ASN A 1000 -39.65 27.71 -47.80
C ASN A 1000 -39.80 26.74 -46.61
N ILE A 1001 -38.88 26.78 -45.64
CA ILE A 1001 -38.92 25.92 -44.44
C ILE A 1001 -40.13 26.25 -43.57
N PHE A 1002 -40.46 27.53 -43.39
CA PHE A 1002 -41.56 27.93 -42.52
C PHE A 1002 -42.95 27.73 -43.16
N ASN A 1003 -43.04 27.77 -44.50
CA ASN A 1003 -44.26 27.48 -45.26
C ASN A 1003 -44.69 26.00 -45.24
N HIS A 1004 -43.81 25.07 -44.81
CA HIS A 1004 -44.10 23.63 -44.78
C HIS A 1004 -44.30 23.15 -43.32
N GLY A 1005 -45.42 22.46 -43.05
CA GLY A 1005 -45.70 21.80 -41.77
C GLY A 1005 -46.51 22.63 -40.76
N GLN A 1006 -46.25 22.46 -39.47
CA GLN A 1006 -46.99 23.11 -38.38
C GLN A 1006 -46.72 24.63 -38.32
N ILE A 1007 -47.75 25.41 -37.95
CA ILE A 1007 -47.65 26.85 -37.65
C ILE A 1007 -46.81 27.01 -36.38
N GLY A 1008 -45.69 27.74 -36.48
CA GLY A 1008 -44.69 27.87 -35.40
C GLY A 1008 -43.32 27.26 -35.73
N LEU A 1009 -42.31 27.59 -34.90
CA LEU A 1009 -40.97 27.00 -34.98
C LEU A 1009 -40.98 25.61 -34.33
N SER A 1010 -40.86 24.56 -35.15
CA SER A 1010 -40.70 23.18 -34.67
C SER A 1010 -39.23 22.76 -34.67
N GLN A 1011 -38.88 21.74 -33.89
CA GLN A 1011 -37.53 21.13 -33.94
C GLN A 1011 -37.16 20.64 -35.35
N GLU A 1012 -38.15 20.27 -36.17
CA GLU A 1012 -37.96 19.89 -37.56
C GLU A 1012 -37.51 21.08 -38.43
N LYS A 1013 -38.11 22.25 -38.24
CA LYS A 1013 -37.70 23.47 -38.95
C LYS A 1013 -36.28 23.88 -38.55
N LEU A 1014 -35.93 23.80 -37.27
CA LEU A 1014 -34.56 24.04 -36.80
C LEU A 1014 -33.54 23.06 -37.40
N TRP A 1015 -33.92 21.79 -37.57
CA TRP A 1015 -33.05 20.81 -38.22
C TRP A 1015 -32.81 21.13 -39.71
N GLU A 1016 -33.86 21.53 -40.44
CA GLU A 1016 -33.73 21.93 -41.85
C GLU A 1016 -32.80 23.14 -42.01
N ILE A 1017 -32.88 24.12 -41.11
CA ILE A 1017 -31.99 25.29 -41.03
C ILE A 1017 -30.55 24.82 -40.77
N ALA A 1018 -30.32 24.00 -39.74
CA ALA A 1018 -29.00 23.45 -39.44
C ALA A 1018 -28.42 22.62 -40.62
N ARG A 1019 -29.26 21.86 -41.33
CA ARG A 1019 -28.84 21.06 -42.49
C ARG A 1019 -28.34 21.95 -43.62
N LEU A 1020 -28.98 23.10 -43.88
CA LEU A 1020 -28.51 24.07 -44.87
C LEU A 1020 -27.15 24.67 -44.50
N MET A 1021 -26.86 24.78 -43.20
CA MET A 1021 -25.56 25.21 -42.66
C MET A 1021 -24.49 24.11 -42.66
N GLY A 1022 -24.82 22.87 -43.10
CA GLY A 1022 -23.87 21.77 -43.20
C GLY A 1022 -23.94 20.73 -42.06
N PHE A 1023 -24.99 20.74 -41.24
CA PHE A 1023 -25.19 19.74 -40.18
C PHE A 1023 -25.35 18.33 -40.76
N SER A 1024 -24.53 17.39 -40.29
CA SER A 1024 -24.40 16.06 -40.91
C SER A 1024 -25.32 14.97 -40.32
N LEU A 1025 -25.91 15.19 -39.14
CA LEU A 1025 -26.73 14.19 -38.46
C LEU A 1025 -28.20 14.20 -38.93
N VAL A 1026 -28.82 13.01 -38.91
CA VAL A 1026 -30.22 12.83 -39.31
C VAL A 1026 -31.19 13.49 -38.33
N LYS A 1027 -32.37 13.88 -38.85
CA LYS A 1027 -33.43 14.62 -38.14
C LYS A 1027 -33.79 14.09 -36.75
N GLU A 1028 -33.93 12.77 -36.59
CA GLU A 1028 -34.30 12.19 -35.29
C GLU A 1028 -33.16 12.30 -34.26
N THR A 1029 -31.90 12.28 -34.70
CA THR A 1029 -30.75 12.53 -33.82
C THR A 1029 -30.69 14.00 -33.39
N PHE A 1030 -31.00 14.94 -34.30
CA PHE A 1030 -31.08 16.36 -33.97
C PHE A 1030 -32.20 16.69 -32.98
N LYS A 1031 -33.40 16.12 -33.17
CA LYS A 1031 -34.49 16.23 -32.18
C LYS A 1031 -34.06 15.73 -30.79
N GLY A 1032 -33.23 14.69 -30.75
CA GLY A 1032 -32.62 14.22 -29.51
C GLY A 1032 -31.78 15.28 -28.79
N LEU A 1033 -31.12 16.21 -29.50
CA LEU A 1033 -30.20 17.22 -28.91
C LEU A 1033 -30.89 18.17 -27.92
N PHE A 1034 -32.18 18.42 -28.11
CA PHE A 1034 -32.98 19.21 -27.17
C PHE A 1034 -33.24 18.51 -25.83
N ASN A 1035 -33.14 17.17 -25.82
CA ASN A 1035 -33.34 16.31 -24.65
C ASN A 1035 -32.03 15.70 -24.11
N TYR A 1036 -30.92 15.76 -24.88
CA TYR A 1036 -29.62 15.14 -24.52
C TYR A 1036 -28.94 15.78 -23.30
N SER A 1037 -29.37 16.96 -22.84
CA SER A 1037 -28.95 17.46 -21.52
C SER A 1037 -29.49 16.61 -20.36
N LYS A 1038 -30.55 15.81 -20.60
CA LYS A 1038 -31.23 14.98 -19.60
C LYS A 1038 -30.84 13.50 -19.68
N ASP A 1039 -30.69 12.94 -20.89
CA ASP A 1039 -30.26 11.56 -21.09
C ASP A 1039 -28.75 11.48 -21.35
N TYR A 1040 -28.03 11.13 -20.28
CA TYR A 1040 -26.61 10.77 -20.23
C TYR A 1040 -26.15 10.06 -21.51
N MET A 1041 -25.03 10.53 -22.08
CA MET A 1041 -23.94 9.72 -22.70
C MET A 1041 -23.13 10.48 -23.79
N HIS A 1042 -23.52 11.69 -24.21
CA HIS A 1042 -22.87 12.36 -25.35
C HIS A 1042 -22.50 13.83 -25.09
N TYR A 1043 -21.24 14.07 -24.69
CA TYR A 1043 -20.68 15.41 -24.45
C TYR A 1043 -19.87 15.94 -25.65
N TYR A 1044 -19.92 15.26 -26.80
CA TYR A 1044 -19.21 15.66 -28.01
C TYR A 1044 -19.91 15.13 -29.26
N PHE A 1045 -19.69 15.81 -30.38
CA PHE A 1045 -20.10 15.43 -31.72
C PHE A 1045 -18.96 14.64 -32.40
N ARG A 1046 -19.32 13.55 -33.10
CA ARG A 1046 -18.35 12.76 -33.88
C ARG A 1046 -17.67 13.60 -34.96
N ASN A 1047 -18.41 14.51 -35.57
CA ASN A 1047 -17.90 15.54 -36.46
C ASN A 1047 -17.91 16.88 -35.70
N PRO A 1048 -16.74 17.46 -35.37
CA PRO A 1048 -16.68 18.75 -34.67
C PRO A 1048 -17.42 19.87 -35.42
N GLU A 1049 -17.47 19.84 -36.74
CA GLU A 1049 -18.19 20.83 -37.54
C GLU A 1049 -19.70 20.85 -37.22
N ASP A 1050 -20.29 19.73 -36.78
CA ASP A 1050 -21.69 19.72 -36.33
C ASP A 1050 -21.89 20.63 -35.10
N LEU A 1051 -20.89 20.70 -34.20
CA LEU A 1051 -20.94 21.58 -33.04
C LEU A 1051 -20.82 23.05 -33.44
N LYS A 1052 -19.97 23.35 -34.43
CA LYS A 1052 -19.85 24.68 -35.02
C LYS A 1052 -21.18 25.13 -35.63
N VAL A 1053 -21.85 24.23 -36.35
CA VAL A 1053 -23.17 24.49 -36.94
C VAL A 1053 -24.22 24.74 -35.86
N ILE A 1054 -24.17 24.06 -34.71
CA ILE A 1054 -25.02 24.42 -33.55
C ILE A 1054 -24.70 25.84 -33.05
N GLY A 1055 -23.43 26.20 -32.90
CA GLY A 1055 -23.03 27.57 -32.54
C GLY A 1055 -23.56 28.62 -33.53
N GLN A 1056 -23.46 28.35 -34.83
CA GLN A 1056 -23.97 29.19 -35.91
C GLN A 1056 -25.50 29.31 -35.90
N LEU A 1057 -26.22 28.21 -35.65
CA LEU A 1057 -27.67 28.20 -35.52
C LEU A 1057 -28.13 29.10 -34.36
N LEU A 1058 -27.37 29.15 -33.26
CA LEU A 1058 -27.70 29.93 -32.07
C LEU A 1058 -27.21 31.38 -32.10
N GLY A 1059 -26.30 31.73 -33.02
CA GLY A 1059 -25.58 33.00 -33.00
C GLY A 1059 -24.61 33.11 -31.81
N HIS A 1060 -24.10 31.98 -31.30
CA HIS A 1060 -23.28 31.97 -30.09
C HIS A 1060 -21.79 32.01 -30.42
N GLN A 1061 -21.21 33.22 -30.46
CA GLN A 1061 -19.85 33.45 -30.94
C GLN A 1061 -18.78 32.64 -30.18
N GLU A 1062 -18.90 32.52 -28.86
CA GLU A 1062 -17.94 31.72 -28.06
C GLU A 1062 -17.91 30.24 -28.44
N ILE A 1063 -19.07 29.65 -28.82
CA ILE A 1063 -19.13 28.27 -29.30
C ILE A 1063 -18.53 28.19 -30.69
N ILE A 1064 -18.83 29.15 -31.57
CA ILE A 1064 -18.31 29.20 -32.95
C ILE A 1064 -16.78 29.30 -32.97
N ASP A 1065 -16.19 30.10 -32.07
CA ASP A 1065 -14.75 30.32 -32.04
C ASP A 1065 -14.01 29.15 -31.37
N ASN A 1066 -14.64 28.48 -30.41
CA ASN A 1066 -13.99 27.44 -29.59
C ASN A 1066 -14.54 26.03 -29.84
N TYR A 1067 -15.32 25.78 -30.90
CA TYR A 1067 -16.01 24.50 -31.10
C TYR A 1067 -15.05 23.29 -31.11
N GLU A 1068 -13.86 23.40 -31.72
CA GLU A 1068 -12.90 22.29 -31.74
C GLU A 1068 -12.42 21.96 -30.32
N GLU A 1069 -12.14 22.99 -29.53
CA GLU A 1069 -11.71 22.88 -28.14
C GLU A 1069 -12.84 22.29 -27.28
N ILE A 1070 -14.05 22.86 -27.34
CA ILE A 1070 -15.23 22.40 -26.60
C ILE A 1070 -15.53 20.94 -26.94
N ASN A 1071 -15.49 20.57 -28.22
CA ASN A 1071 -15.77 19.22 -28.68
C ASN A 1071 -14.68 18.22 -28.22
N GLN A 1072 -13.41 18.63 -28.22
CA GLN A 1072 -12.30 17.82 -27.75
C GLN A 1072 -12.33 17.63 -26.23
N ILE A 1073 -12.57 18.69 -25.46
CA ILE A 1073 -12.73 18.62 -24.01
C ILE A 1073 -13.94 17.75 -23.67
N GLY A 1074 -15.08 17.94 -24.34
CA GLY A 1074 -16.27 17.11 -24.18
C GLY A 1074 -16.02 15.62 -24.47
N LYS A 1075 -15.24 15.31 -25.50
CA LYS A 1075 -14.85 13.93 -25.85
C LYS A 1075 -14.00 13.27 -24.76
N GLU A 1076 -13.14 14.05 -24.11
CA GLU A 1076 -12.28 13.59 -23.02
C GLU A 1076 -13.00 13.54 -21.66
N ALA A 1077 -13.95 14.46 -21.42
CA ALA A 1077 -14.77 14.48 -20.22
C ALA A 1077 -15.81 13.34 -20.21
N THR A 1078 -16.26 12.87 -21.39
CA THR A 1078 -17.32 11.87 -21.50
C THR A 1078 -17.08 10.62 -20.67
N ARG A 1079 -15.89 9.99 -20.73
CA ARG A 1079 -15.68 8.75 -19.96
C ARG A 1079 -15.45 9.03 -18.46
N VAL A 1080 -14.95 10.21 -18.10
CA VAL A 1080 -14.86 10.65 -16.69
C VAL A 1080 -16.25 10.85 -16.09
N LEU A 1081 -17.13 11.57 -16.79
CA LEU A 1081 -18.51 11.85 -16.38
C LEU A 1081 -19.37 10.57 -16.24
N VAL A 1082 -19.14 9.56 -17.08
CA VAL A 1082 -19.80 8.25 -16.94
C VAL A 1082 -19.35 7.52 -15.66
N ILE A 1083 -18.07 7.57 -15.30
CA ILE A 1083 -17.60 6.96 -14.05
C ILE A 1083 -18.15 7.73 -12.84
N ILE A 1084 -18.11 9.06 -12.89
CA ILE A 1084 -18.65 9.92 -11.84
C ILE A 1084 -20.14 9.61 -11.65
N GLY A 1085 -20.93 9.55 -12.72
CA GLY A 1085 -22.35 9.18 -12.65
C GLY A 1085 -22.60 7.83 -11.97
N HIS A 1086 -21.79 6.81 -12.26
CA HIS A 1086 -21.88 5.51 -11.56
C HIS A 1086 -21.49 5.59 -10.08
N SER A 1087 -20.46 6.36 -9.75
CA SER A 1087 -20.02 6.58 -8.36
C SER A 1087 -21.10 7.30 -7.55
N ILE A 1088 -21.61 8.42 -8.06
CA ILE A 1088 -22.69 9.19 -7.43
C ILE A 1088 -23.93 8.32 -7.26
N SER A 1089 -24.33 7.55 -8.28
CA SER A 1089 -25.49 6.65 -8.19
C SER A 1089 -25.33 5.59 -7.09
N ARG A 1090 -24.15 4.96 -6.97
CA ARG A 1090 -23.86 3.97 -5.91
C ARG A 1090 -23.91 4.59 -4.52
N VAL A 1091 -23.24 5.73 -4.34
CA VAL A 1091 -23.19 6.43 -3.05
C VAL A 1091 -24.57 6.98 -2.66
N ALA A 1092 -25.30 7.60 -3.59
CA ALA A 1092 -26.66 8.12 -3.36
C ALA A 1092 -27.66 7.01 -2.97
N ARG A 1093 -27.45 5.78 -3.47
CA ARG A 1093 -28.22 4.58 -3.09
C ARG A 1093 -27.77 3.94 -1.77
N GLY A 1094 -26.78 4.51 -1.08
CA GLY A 1094 -26.25 3.99 0.18
C GLY A 1094 -25.40 2.73 0.02
N ASN A 1095 -24.93 2.42 -1.19
CA ASN A 1095 -24.08 1.26 -1.49
C ASN A 1095 -22.72 1.71 -2.06
N PRO A 1096 -21.92 2.51 -1.33
CA PRO A 1096 -20.60 2.91 -1.80
C PRO A 1096 -19.72 1.67 -1.99
N ASP A 1097 -19.04 1.59 -3.13
CA ASP A 1097 -17.97 0.61 -3.33
C ASP A 1097 -16.76 1.07 -2.50
N LEU A 1098 -16.48 0.34 -1.42
CA LEU A 1098 -15.36 0.61 -0.52
C LEU A 1098 -13.98 0.53 -1.21
N PHE A 1099 -13.93 0.05 -2.45
CA PHE A 1099 -12.73 -0.04 -3.28
C PHE A 1099 -12.68 1.00 -4.41
N ASN A 1100 -13.68 1.87 -4.51
CA ASN A 1100 -13.70 2.97 -5.46
C ASN A 1100 -13.32 4.29 -4.74
N GLU A 1101 -12.19 4.88 -5.12
CA GLU A 1101 -11.69 6.12 -4.50
C GLU A 1101 -12.66 7.31 -4.64
N MET A 1102 -13.43 7.39 -5.72
CA MET A 1102 -14.46 8.42 -5.87
C MET A 1102 -15.63 8.19 -4.91
N ASP A 1103 -16.07 6.94 -4.74
CA ASP A 1103 -17.13 6.59 -3.79
C ASP A 1103 -16.70 6.97 -2.37
N LEU A 1104 -15.45 6.69 -1.97
CA LEU A 1104 -14.90 7.07 -0.66
C LEU A 1104 -14.74 8.59 -0.49
N LYS A 1105 -14.34 9.31 -1.55
CA LYS A 1105 -14.22 10.78 -1.51
C LYS A 1105 -15.56 11.47 -1.26
N ILE A 1106 -16.67 10.93 -1.80
CA ILE A 1106 -17.99 11.55 -1.68
C ILE A 1106 -18.88 10.91 -0.61
N SER A 1107 -18.61 9.69 -0.14
CA SER A 1107 -19.50 8.93 0.77
C SER A 1107 -19.87 9.66 2.06
N ASN A 1108 -18.92 10.43 2.61
CA ASN A 1108 -19.10 11.15 3.87
C ASN A 1108 -19.49 12.63 3.68
N LEU A 1109 -19.31 13.14 2.45
CA LEU A 1109 -19.50 14.53 2.10
C LEU A 1109 -20.82 14.78 1.36
N LEU A 1110 -21.39 13.78 0.70
CA LEU A 1110 -22.64 13.89 -0.02
C LEU A 1110 -23.78 14.25 0.96
N ARG A 1111 -24.58 15.24 0.59
CA ARG A 1111 -25.77 15.68 1.31
C ARG A 1111 -26.98 15.58 0.39
N PHE A 1112 -28.11 15.22 0.99
CA PHE A 1112 -29.40 15.06 0.32
C PHE A 1112 -30.42 15.94 1.03
N GLY A 1113 -31.14 16.76 0.27
CA GLY A 1113 -32.21 17.58 0.83
C GLY A 1113 -33.26 17.98 -0.19
N THR A 1114 -34.39 18.49 0.32
CA THR A 1114 -35.57 18.87 -0.47
C THR A 1114 -35.65 20.39 -0.57
N VAL A 1115 -35.80 20.92 -1.78
CA VAL A 1115 -35.96 22.36 -2.04
C VAL A 1115 -37.31 22.83 -1.51
N ILE A 1116 -37.32 23.85 -0.65
CA ILE A 1116 -38.55 24.42 -0.06
C ILE A 1116 -38.99 25.66 -0.83
N ASN A 1117 -38.06 26.58 -1.07
CA ASN A 1117 -38.25 27.76 -1.91
C ASN A 1117 -36.90 28.27 -2.44
N MET A 1118 -36.99 29.03 -3.52
CA MET A 1118 -35.85 29.73 -4.12
C MET A 1118 -36.09 31.23 -3.96
N ASN A 1119 -35.09 31.94 -3.41
CA ASN A 1119 -35.10 33.38 -3.38
C ASN A 1119 -34.11 33.85 -4.46
N ASN A 1120 -34.66 34.28 -5.59
CA ASN A 1120 -33.94 35.02 -6.64
C ASN A 1120 -33.53 36.40 -6.12
#